data_AF-A0A7L0LTI3-F1
#
_entry.id   AF-A0A7L0LTI3-F1
#
_cell.length_a   1.000
_cell.length_b   1.000
_cell.length_c   1.000
_cell.angle_alpha   90.00
_cell.angle_beta   90.00
_cell.angle_gamma   90.00
#
_symmetry.space_group_name_H-M   'P 1'
#
loop_
_entity.id
_entity.type
_entity.pdbx_description
1 polymer ?
#
loop_
_entity_poly.entity_id
_entity_poly.type
_entity_poly.pdbx_seq_one_letter_code
_entity_poly.pdbx_strand_id
1 'polypeptide(L)'
;DVLAQIAVVSDRLARVSCHSGDESEAAALCSPIQIDISAPRLEVCHQSVVDLLLTSFCQNLIVASYFNPPDRQGPCLSLFVKMMCGHRNLLPSLLGRLCQLIYHQGPSLNNAHILGLAAFVVHLSESRALIPEVQANFGISQPVPAKLLSLAEFWNCLLECRTEESFAFCMRFCTAAVSYFMCKFSSCSHEDLCALLPPSLVKKLQYIMPRLSLEARGIQCKEAKTDLLWNSLSHPSLNYRRASLCLWKQPRFQELLKEEAFQLSFREWLLLELEVYSEKDILSASERQDFHYWAIYQQYLPAPSASGGCDGDLEKACGIMINTILDSSQRLDPGTCSRSKTSVNPGIFCKLQEMVLELGCRQRLLSHCTRHFLLEILQERLKDRKPGSALGDQLWRQQELLLHRRILVELPASTLIMTCRERKKPVLDCEDFFRFVNSELKNVCSRGYALSYDITSHFFRGLLNASLCCNKFAEAINDVLTACQTKCPILLLSAALWWPKLEPVLCSQWKRLFGVPLAEELERLRELKSSATSFLSSGVVFPLSEPPWISAAFLHCAIQQQSPRALSESPPRIQLTGGLFSLQLLVSLLFFSLMDLISAKIAPKEGVDFQTSLEWSLEILQCLEERDASWPLLFCSAEKDARQYCVLHSAASDHHIKLLPLAFYSLTPGFHHKLLIREQTFLYVALDFYIQLLQLFVEGKDLPQPDQAGQSPDSTEHGDLLEVISTARQFLLRAIPQCPAQSFGNIQVLLAACEEFDPELRATLVHILRRAAAMELDEELVLF
;
A
#
# COMPACT_ATOMS: atom_id res chain seq x y z
N ASP A 1 -8.85 -50.84 33.43
CA ASP A 1 -10.21 -50.27 33.39
C ASP A 1 -10.36 -49.03 32.51
N VAL A 2 -9.56 -47.97 32.71
CA VAL A 2 -9.66 -46.73 31.91
C VAL A 2 -9.52 -46.96 30.40
N LEU A 3 -8.52 -47.73 29.95
CA LEU A 3 -8.34 -48.04 28.51
C LEU A 3 -9.53 -48.80 27.92
N ALA A 4 -10.16 -49.69 28.69
CA ALA A 4 -11.33 -50.45 28.24
C ALA A 4 -12.56 -49.54 28.09
N GLN A 5 -12.75 -48.59 29.00
CA GLN A 5 -13.82 -47.59 28.88
C GLN A 5 -13.60 -46.64 27.70
N ILE A 6 -12.36 -46.21 27.45
CA ILE A 6 -12.02 -45.38 26.28
C ILE A 6 -12.25 -46.16 24.97
N ALA A 7 -11.93 -47.45 24.93
CA ALA A 7 -12.19 -48.30 23.77
C ALA A 7 -13.69 -48.43 23.48
N VAL A 8 -14.53 -48.58 24.51
CA VAL A 8 -16.00 -48.61 24.35
C VAL A 8 -16.54 -47.28 23.83
N VAL A 9 -16.00 -46.14 24.29
CA VAL A 9 -16.37 -44.82 23.76
C VAL A 9 -15.95 -44.69 22.30
N SER A 10 -14.74 -45.11 21.95
CA SER A 10 -14.22 -45.10 20.58
C SER A 10 -15.09 -45.92 19.62
N ASP A 11 -15.49 -47.12 20.03
CA ASP A 11 -16.35 -48.01 19.24
C ASP A 11 -17.76 -47.43 19.03
N ARG A 12 -18.30 -46.72 20.03
CA ARG A 12 -19.57 -46.00 19.90
C ARG A 12 -19.47 -44.79 18.97
N LEU A 13 -18.35 -44.06 19.02
CA LEU A 13 -18.10 -42.92 18.13
C LEU A 13 -17.96 -43.37 16.67
N ALA A 14 -17.21 -44.45 16.41
CA ALA A 14 -17.08 -45.03 15.08
C ALA A 14 -18.46 -45.34 14.48
N ARG A 15 -19.34 -45.99 15.26
CA ARG A 15 -20.71 -46.33 14.83
C ARG A 15 -21.60 -45.11 14.50
N VAL A 16 -21.35 -43.96 15.11
CA VAL A 16 -22.09 -42.70 14.86
C VAL A 16 -21.50 -41.92 13.68
N SER A 17 -20.21 -42.08 13.39
CA SER A 17 -19.49 -41.34 12.35
C SER A 17 -19.44 -42.02 10.96
N CYS A 18 -19.85 -43.29 10.84
CA CYS A 18 -19.82 -44.08 9.59
C CYS A 18 -20.98 -43.82 8.59
N HIS A 19 -21.45 -42.57 8.43
CA HIS A 19 -22.57 -42.25 7.52
C HIS A 19 -22.22 -41.29 6.37
N SER A 20 -20.94 -41.08 6.04
CA SER A 20 -20.55 -40.26 4.88
C SER A 20 -19.41 -40.89 4.06
N GLY A 21 -19.78 -41.56 2.95
CA GLY A 21 -19.00 -41.72 1.71
C GLY A 21 -17.81 -42.68 1.68
N ASP A 22 -17.97 -43.78 0.93
CA ASP A 22 -16.90 -44.70 0.47
C ASP A 22 -15.95 -44.02 -0.55
N GLU A 23 -15.17 -43.01 -0.14
CA GLU A 23 -14.07 -42.50 -0.96
C GLU A 23 -12.70 -42.84 -0.35
N SER A 24 -11.89 -43.55 -1.15
CA SER A 24 -10.50 -43.98 -0.93
C SER A 24 -9.80 -43.38 0.30
N GLU A 25 -9.92 -44.07 1.43
CA GLU A 25 -9.35 -43.66 2.73
C GLU A 25 -7.86 -43.34 2.65
N ALA A 26 -7.11 -43.94 1.72
CA ALA A 26 -5.66 -43.76 1.61
C ALA A 26 -5.23 -42.37 1.09
N ALA A 27 -6.02 -41.71 0.25
CA ALA A 27 -5.71 -40.36 -0.28
C ALA A 27 -6.16 -39.23 0.66
N ALA A 28 -7.18 -39.47 1.48
CA ALA A 28 -7.72 -38.55 2.47
C ALA A 28 -6.89 -38.46 3.78
N LEU A 29 -5.93 -39.38 4.01
CA LEU A 29 -5.10 -39.39 5.22
C LEU A 29 -4.15 -38.18 5.36
N CYS A 30 -3.82 -37.52 4.24
CA CYS A 30 -2.88 -36.40 4.20
C CYS A 30 -3.52 -35.06 3.79
N SER A 31 -4.84 -35.00 3.58
CA SER A 31 -5.51 -33.75 3.21
C SER A 31 -5.65 -32.82 4.42
N PRO A 32 -5.45 -31.50 4.26
CA PRO A 32 -5.60 -30.57 5.37
C PRO A 32 -7.05 -30.41 5.81
N ILE A 33 -7.24 -30.11 7.10
CA ILE A 33 -8.58 -29.88 7.67
C ILE A 33 -9.06 -28.51 7.26
N GLN A 34 -10.18 -28.44 6.54
CA GLN A 34 -10.82 -27.17 6.18
C GLN A 34 -11.69 -26.66 7.32
N ILE A 35 -11.44 -25.44 7.78
CA ILE A 35 -12.22 -24.75 8.81
C ILE A 35 -12.56 -23.35 8.34
N ASP A 36 -13.85 -23.01 8.36
CA ASP A 36 -14.29 -21.63 8.24
C ASP A 36 -14.36 -20.99 9.64
N ILE A 37 -13.45 -20.05 9.92
CA ILE A 37 -13.41 -19.32 11.20
C ILE A 37 -14.59 -18.34 11.30
N SER A 38 -15.05 -17.84 10.14
CA SER A 38 -16.13 -16.87 10.06
C SER A 38 -17.52 -17.49 10.25
N ALA A 39 -17.66 -18.81 10.07
CA ALA A 39 -18.92 -19.54 10.22
C ALA A 39 -19.35 -19.63 11.71
N PRO A 40 -20.47 -19.00 12.10
CA PRO A 40 -20.91 -18.97 13.49
C PRO A 40 -21.61 -20.25 13.94
N ARG A 41 -21.97 -21.17 13.03
CA ARG A 41 -22.75 -22.39 13.32
C ARG A 41 -22.20 -23.61 12.58
N LEU A 42 -22.18 -24.75 13.27
CA LEU A 42 -21.86 -26.06 12.70
C LEU A 42 -23.18 -26.81 12.40
N GLU A 43 -23.09 -27.89 11.63
CA GLU A 43 -24.20 -28.82 11.46
C GLU A 43 -24.65 -29.43 12.81
N VAL A 44 -25.97 -29.50 13.02
CA VAL A 44 -26.61 -29.76 14.32
C VAL A 44 -26.23 -31.11 14.92
N CYS A 45 -26.12 -32.17 14.09
CA CYS A 45 -25.76 -33.51 14.54
C CYS A 45 -24.31 -33.56 15.07
N HIS A 46 -23.36 -33.01 14.32
CA HIS A 46 -21.95 -32.95 14.70
C HIS A 46 -21.72 -32.08 15.94
N GLN A 47 -22.46 -30.98 16.09
CA GLN A 47 -22.37 -30.10 17.26
C GLN A 47 -22.75 -30.82 18.57
N SER A 48 -23.83 -31.61 18.57
CA SER A 48 -24.31 -32.30 19.78
C SER A 48 -23.31 -33.32 20.33
N VAL A 49 -22.66 -34.08 19.46
CA VAL A 49 -21.67 -35.10 19.82
C VAL A 49 -20.41 -34.43 20.37
N VAL A 50 -19.92 -33.39 19.70
CA VAL A 50 -18.73 -32.65 20.13
C VAL A 50 -18.96 -31.94 21.46
N ASP A 51 -20.12 -31.29 21.65
CA ASP A 51 -20.47 -30.63 22.91
C ASP A 51 -20.54 -31.64 24.06
N LEU A 52 -21.06 -32.85 23.83
CA LEU A 52 -21.08 -33.91 24.85
C LEU A 52 -19.66 -34.36 25.21
N LEU A 53 -18.77 -34.56 24.23
CA LEU A 53 -17.39 -34.97 24.46
C LEU A 53 -16.59 -33.89 25.21
N LEU A 54 -16.70 -32.63 24.79
CA LEU A 54 -16.06 -31.49 25.45
C LEU A 54 -16.59 -31.32 26.88
N THR A 55 -17.91 -31.43 27.08
CA THR A 55 -18.52 -31.35 28.41
C THR A 55 -18.02 -32.46 29.32
N SER A 56 -17.96 -33.70 28.82
CA SER A 56 -17.44 -34.84 29.57
C SER A 56 -15.98 -34.63 29.96
N PHE A 57 -15.15 -34.12 29.05
CA PHE A 57 -13.75 -33.78 29.35
C PHE A 57 -13.66 -32.72 30.46
N CYS A 58 -14.37 -31.60 30.32
CA CYS A 58 -14.37 -30.51 31.30
C CYS A 58 -14.82 -30.99 32.69
N GLN A 59 -15.90 -31.78 32.76
CA GLN A 59 -16.38 -32.34 34.02
C GLN A 59 -15.36 -33.27 34.67
N ASN A 60 -14.77 -34.19 33.89
CA ASN A 60 -13.77 -35.13 34.39
C ASN A 60 -12.51 -34.42 34.90
N LEU A 61 -12.04 -33.38 34.21
CA LEU A 61 -10.91 -32.56 34.64
C LEU A 61 -11.18 -31.87 35.98
N ILE A 62 -12.35 -31.24 36.11
CA ILE A 62 -12.72 -30.51 37.34
C ILE A 62 -12.83 -31.49 38.52
N VAL A 63 -13.51 -32.63 38.32
CA VAL A 63 -13.62 -33.69 39.34
C VAL A 63 -12.24 -34.21 39.74
N ALA A 64 -11.38 -34.54 38.77
CA ALA A 64 -10.03 -35.03 39.06
C ALA A 64 -9.17 -34.00 39.81
N SER A 65 -9.34 -32.71 39.52
CA SER A 65 -8.61 -31.61 40.14
C SER A 65 -8.98 -31.40 41.62
N TYR A 66 -10.16 -31.81 42.07
CA TYR A 66 -10.51 -31.79 43.50
C TYR A 66 -9.70 -32.81 44.31
N PHE A 67 -9.33 -33.94 43.71
CA PHE A 67 -8.63 -35.02 44.40
C PHE A 67 -7.11 -34.89 44.26
N ASN A 68 -6.62 -34.57 43.07
CA ASN A 68 -5.19 -34.53 42.76
C ASN A 68 -4.83 -33.37 41.84
N PRO A 69 -3.66 -32.73 42.04
CA PRO A 69 -3.13 -31.75 41.09
C PRO A 69 -2.79 -32.41 39.73
N PRO A 70 -2.70 -31.63 38.63
CA PRO A 70 -2.55 -32.15 37.26
C PRO A 70 -1.38 -33.12 37.03
N ASP A 71 -0.28 -32.97 37.75
CA ASP A 71 0.89 -33.88 37.74
C ASP A 71 0.55 -35.30 38.22
N ARG A 72 -0.49 -35.45 39.05
CA ARG A 72 -0.88 -36.72 39.69
C ARG A 72 -2.21 -37.30 39.18
N GLN A 73 -2.82 -36.71 38.16
CA GLN A 73 -4.10 -37.16 37.61
C GLN A 73 -4.00 -38.40 36.69
N GLY A 74 -2.79 -38.83 36.36
CA GLY A 74 -2.55 -39.99 35.48
C GLY A 74 -2.88 -39.72 33.99
N PRO A 75 -2.76 -40.74 33.12
CA PRO A 75 -2.82 -40.56 31.66
C PRO A 75 -4.25 -40.53 31.09
N CYS A 76 -5.29 -40.64 31.92
CA CYS A 76 -6.69 -40.79 31.48
C CYS A 76 -7.12 -39.70 30.49
N LEU A 77 -6.86 -38.43 30.81
CA LEU A 77 -7.22 -37.29 29.97
C LEU A 77 -6.42 -37.26 28.66
N SER A 78 -5.11 -37.53 28.71
CA SER A 78 -4.27 -37.60 27.50
C SER A 78 -4.72 -38.73 26.57
N LEU A 79 -5.11 -39.90 27.12
CA LEU A 79 -5.63 -41.02 26.33
C LEU A 79 -7.00 -40.72 25.71
N PHE A 80 -7.87 -40.01 26.44
CA PHE A 80 -9.16 -39.59 25.92
C PHE A 80 -9.01 -38.65 24.71
N VAL A 81 -8.10 -37.68 24.79
CA VAL A 81 -7.82 -36.75 23.68
C VAL A 81 -7.16 -37.47 22.50
N LYS A 82 -6.22 -38.40 22.74
CA LYS A 82 -5.62 -39.24 21.69
C LYS A 82 -6.67 -40.08 20.96
N MET A 83 -7.64 -40.64 21.69
CA MET A 83 -8.77 -41.35 21.10
C MET A 83 -9.59 -40.43 20.20
N MET A 84 -9.93 -39.22 20.65
CA MET A 84 -10.64 -38.23 19.84
C MET A 84 -9.86 -37.82 18.58
N CYS A 85 -8.55 -37.62 18.69
CA CYS A 85 -7.68 -37.29 17.54
C CYS A 85 -7.59 -38.44 16.52
N GLY A 86 -7.81 -39.69 16.96
CA GLY A 86 -7.86 -40.85 16.08
C GLY A 86 -9.07 -40.88 15.15
N HIS A 87 -10.16 -40.19 15.50
CA HIS A 87 -11.39 -40.11 14.69
C HIS A 87 -11.33 -38.94 13.72
N ARG A 88 -10.91 -39.20 12.47
CA ARG A 88 -10.70 -38.16 11.44
C ARG A 88 -11.96 -37.36 11.11
N ASN A 89 -13.13 -38.00 11.03
CA ASN A 89 -14.40 -37.33 10.72
C ASN A 89 -14.88 -36.41 11.86
N LEU A 90 -14.40 -36.64 13.10
CA LEU A 90 -14.75 -35.82 14.25
C LEU A 90 -13.87 -34.57 14.35
N LEU A 91 -12.62 -34.65 13.88
CA LEU A 91 -11.60 -33.63 14.10
C LEU A 91 -11.94 -32.25 13.48
N PRO A 92 -12.45 -32.15 12.23
CA PRO A 92 -12.94 -30.88 11.68
C PRO A 92 -14.07 -30.28 12.51
N SER A 93 -15.05 -31.09 12.92
CA SER A 93 -16.18 -30.64 13.74
C SER A 93 -15.73 -30.21 15.14
N LEU A 94 -14.75 -30.91 15.73
CA LEU A 94 -14.15 -30.58 17.01
C LEU A 94 -13.42 -29.24 16.97
N LEU A 95 -12.52 -29.05 15.98
CA LEU A 95 -11.77 -27.81 15.83
C LEU A 95 -12.68 -26.63 15.43
N GLY A 96 -13.69 -26.87 14.58
CA GLY A 96 -14.71 -25.87 14.26
C GLY A 96 -15.53 -25.46 15.49
N ARG A 97 -15.85 -26.40 16.39
CA ARG A 97 -16.59 -26.09 17.62
C ARG A 97 -15.72 -25.35 18.63
N LEU A 98 -14.45 -25.72 18.75
CA LEU A 98 -13.48 -24.97 19.55
C LEU A 98 -13.29 -23.55 19.02
N CYS A 99 -13.24 -23.39 17.70
CA CYS A 99 -13.24 -22.08 17.05
C CYS A 99 -14.45 -21.26 17.50
N GLN A 100 -15.66 -21.81 17.44
CA GLN A 100 -16.86 -21.11 17.91
C GLN A 100 -16.81 -20.75 19.39
N LEU A 101 -16.39 -21.68 20.24
CA LEU A 101 -16.34 -21.46 21.69
C LEU A 101 -15.30 -20.41 22.07
N ILE A 102 -14.13 -20.41 21.43
CA ILE A 102 -13.01 -19.53 21.75
C ILE A 102 -13.20 -18.16 21.09
N TYR A 103 -13.51 -18.12 19.79
CA TYR A 103 -13.56 -16.88 19.01
C TYR A 103 -14.90 -16.14 19.17
N HIS A 104 -16.04 -16.84 19.03
CA HIS A 104 -17.36 -16.21 19.02
C HIS A 104 -18.01 -16.16 20.41
N GLN A 105 -17.83 -17.19 21.23
CA GLN A 105 -18.50 -17.33 22.53
C GLN A 105 -17.58 -17.04 23.72
N GLY A 106 -16.29 -16.78 23.50
CA GLY A 106 -15.27 -16.68 24.54
C GLY A 106 -15.66 -15.79 25.74
N PRO A 107 -16.09 -14.54 25.52
CA PRO A 107 -16.48 -13.63 26.60
C PRO A 107 -17.61 -14.13 27.50
N SER A 108 -18.53 -14.96 26.99
CA SER A 108 -19.67 -15.47 27.76
C SER A 108 -19.37 -16.74 28.56
N LEU A 109 -18.17 -17.32 28.39
CA LEU A 109 -17.79 -18.56 29.07
C LEU A 109 -17.45 -18.34 30.55
N ASN A 110 -17.93 -19.27 31.38
CA ASN A 110 -17.61 -19.32 32.81
C ASN A 110 -16.16 -19.81 33.05
N ASN A 111 -15.65 -19.60 34.27
CA ASN A 111 -14.28 -19.97 34.65
C ASN A 111 -13.98 -21.46 34.48
N ALA A 112 -14.92 -22.33 34.83
CA ALA A 112 -14.74 -23.78 34.75
C ALA A 112 -14.63 -24.27 33.29
N HIS A 113 -15.43 -23.70 32.39
CA HIS A 113 -15.37 -23.98 30.96
C HIS A 113 -14.06 -23.49 30.36
N ILE A 114 -13.60 -22.28 30.73
CA ILE A 114 -12.30 -21.77 30.26
C ILE A 114 -11.16 -22.69 30.71
N LEU A 115 -11.14 -23.13 31.96
CA LEU A 115 -10.14 -24.09 32.47
C LEU A 115 -10.17 -25.41 31.72
N GLY A 116 -11.36 -25.97 31.51
CA GLY A 116 -11.55 -27.21 30.77
C GLY A 116 -11.06 -27.12 29.32
N LEU A 117 -11.43 -26.06 28.61
CA LEU A 117 -11.00 -25.83 27.24
C LEU A 117 -9.49 -25.55 27.14
N ALA A 118 -8.93 -24.78 28.07
CA ALA A 118 -7.50 -24.49 28.12
C ALA A 118 -6.67 -25.76 28.34
N ALA A 119 -7.08 -26.61 29.28
CA ALA A 119 -6.45 -27.92 29.48
C ALA A 119 -6.60 -28.81 28.24
N PHE A 120 -7.78 -28.82 27.59
CA PHE A 120 -8.01 -29.58 26.37
C PHE A 120 -7.05 -29.18 25.24
N VAL A 121 -6.83 -27.87 25.04
CA VAL A 121 -5.86 -27.36 24.04
C VAL A 121 -4.43 -27.78 24.36
N VAL A 122 -4.05 -27.85 25.64
CA VAL A 122 -2.74 -28.39 26.06
C VAL A 122 -2.60 -29.87 25.67
N HIS A 123 -3.62 -30.70 25.91
CA HIS A 123 -3.60 -32.11 25.52
C HIS A 123 -3.66 -32.33 23.99
N LEU A 124 -4.34 -31.45 23.25
CA LEU A 124 -4.29 -31.45 21.78
C LEU A 124 -2.88 -31.12 21.28
N SER A 125 -2.19 -30.18 21.94
CA SER A 125 -0.80 -29.82 21.61
C SER A 125 0.17 -30.96 21.91
N GLU A 126 -0.05 -31.72 23.00
CA GLU A 126 0.67 -32.97 23.29
C GLU A 126 0.47 -34.01 22.16
N SER A 127 -0.72 -34.04 21.55
CA SER A 127 -1.12 -34.99 20.52
C SER A 127 -0.96 -34.45 19.09
N ARG A 128 -0.21 -33.35 18.89
CA ARG A 128 -0.09 -32.65 17.60
C ARG A 128 0.33 -33.54 16.43
N ALA A 129 1.11 -34.59 16.68
CA ALA A 129 1.57 -35.52 15.63
C ALA A 129 0.41 -36.31 14.98
N LEU A 130 -0.74 -36.40 15.64
CA LEU A 130 -1.94 -37.06 15.13
C LEU A 130 -2.84 -36.11 14.32
N ILE A 131 -2.60 -34.81 14.39
CA ILE A 131 -3.44 -33.76 13.81
C ILE A 131 -2.76 -33.27 12.52
N PRO A 132 -3.43 -33.35 11.37
CA PRO A 132 -2.90 -32.82 10.11
C PRO A 132 -3.00 -31.29 10.11
N GLU A 133 -2.34 -30.64 9.16
CA GLU A 133 -2.36 -29.17 9.07
C GLU A 133 -3.77 -28.63 8.76
N VAL A 134 -4.04 -27.41 9.23
CA VAL A 134 -5.37 -26.80 9.20
C VAL A 134 -5.40 -25.73 8.11
N GLN A 135 -6.31 -25.86 7.15
CA GLN A 135 -6.60 -24.85 6.16
C GLN A 135 -7.75 -23.96 6.66
N ALA A 136 -7.44 -22.73 7.06
CA ALA A 136 -8.41 -21.81 7.63
C ALA A 136 -8.91 -20.78 6.61
N ASN A 137 -10.23 -20.66 6.49
CA ASN A 137 -10.91 -19.64 5.71
C ASN A 137 -11.37 -18.51 6.64
N PHE A 138 -11.02 -17.27 6.28
CA PHE A 138 -11.34 -16.06 7.05
C PHE A 138 -12.55 -15.29 6.48
N GLY A 139 -13.32 -15.88 5.55
CA GLY A 139 -14.48 -15.23 4.93
C GLY A 139 -14.15 -14.08 3.97
N ILE A 140 -12.89 -13.97 3.53
CA ILE A 140 -12.43 -12.94 2.59
C ILE A 140 -12.79 -13.36 1.17
N SER A 141 -13.45 -12.48 0.40
CA SER A 141 -14.02 -12.74 -0.92
C SER A 141 -13.00 -12.79 -2.08
N GLN A 142 -11.69 -12.75 -1.79
CA GLN A 142 -10.63 -12.89 -2.79
C GLN A 142 -9.96 -14.28 -2.73
N PRO A 143 -9.45 -14.79 -3.86
CA PRO A 143 -8.77 -16.08 -3.93
C PRO A 143 -7.34 -15.96 -3.38
N VAL A 144 -7.20 -15.64 -2.10
CA VAL A 144 -5.93 -15.87 -1.41
C VAL A 144 -5.84 -17.37 -1.17
N PRO A 145 -4.76 -18.08 -1.59
CA PRO A 145 -4.62 -19.51 -1.35
C PRO A 145 -4.78 -19.75 0.15
N ALA A 146 -5.79 -20.55 0.52
CA ALA A 146 -6.15 -20.75 1.91
C ALA A 146 -4.92 -21.25 2.68
N LYS A 147 -4.48 -20.43 3.65
CA LYS A 147 -3.19 -20.58 4.30
C LYS A 147 -3.22 -21.87 5.13
N LEU A 148 -2.24 -22.73 4.87
CA LEU A 148 -1.98 -23.92 5.67
C LEU A 148 -1.38 -23.47 7.00
N LEU A 149 -2.08 -23.74 8.09
CA LEU A 149 -1.70 -23.34 9.44
C LEU A 149 -1.33 -24.57 10.25
N SER A 150 -0.22 -24.45 10.98
CA SER A 150 0.06 -25.34 12.09
C SER A 150 -0.98 -25.15 13.20
N LEU A 151 -1.15 -26.17 14.06
CA LEU A 151 -2.09 -26.09 15.17
C LEU A 151 -1.79 -24.91 16.12
N ALA A 152 -0.51 -24.54 16.30
CA ALA A 152 -0.09 -23.41 17.12
C ALA A 152 -0.47 -22.05 16.51
N GLU A 153 -0.39 -21.91 15.18
CA GLU A 153 -0.84 -20.73 14.45
C GLU A 153 -2.36 -20.62 14.45
N PHE A 154 -3.06 -21.75 14.33
CA PHE A 154 -4.53 -21.79 14.45
C PHE A 154 -4.99 -21.22 15.78
N TRP A 155 -4.39 -21.62 16.92
CA TRP A 155 -4.70 -21.03 18.22
C TRP A 155 -4.41 -19.53 18.30
N ASN A 156 -3.36 -19.06 17.62
CA ASN A 156 -3.02 -17.64 17.60
C ASN A 156 -4.13 -16.81 16.92
N CYS A 157 -4.71 -17.33 15.84
CA CYS A 157 -5.82 -16.70 15.11
C CYS A 157 -7.12 -16.65 15.94
N LEU A 158 -7.38 -17.66 16.77
CA LEU A 158 -8.61 -17.70 17.57
C LEU A 158 -8.59 -16.75 18.78
N LEU A 159 -7.41 -16.52 19.37
CA LEU A 159 -7.24 -15.73 20.58
C LEU A 159 -6.94 -14.26 20.26
N GLU A 160 -7.90 -13.57 19.65
CA GLU A 160 -7.73 -12.16 19.30
C GLU A 160 -7.70 -11.25 20.54
N CYS A 161 -6.98 -10.12 20.43
CA CYS A 161 -6.87 -9.11 21.49
C CYS A 161 -7.27 -7.74 20.91
N ARG A 162 -8.56 -7.56 20.60
CA ARG A 162 -9.08 -6.37 19.90
C ARG A 162 -9.91 -5.45 20.80
N THR A 163 -10.68 -6.04 21.71
CA THR A 163 -11.63 -5.38 22.62
C THR A 163 -11.38 -5.79 24.07
N GLU A 164 -11.90 -5.02 25.03
CA GLU A 164 -11.83 -5.31 26.48
C GLU A 164 -12.25 -6.75 26.81
N GLU A 165 -13.39 -7.20 26.27
CA GLU A 165 -13.90 -8.56 26.45
C GLU A 165 -12.93 -9.61 25.91
N SER A 166 -12.35 -9.38 24.72
CA SER A 166 -11.37 -10.29 24.12
C SER A 166 -10.04 -10.32 24.90
N PHE A 167 -9.60 -9.17 25.44
CA PHE A 167 -8.42 -9.08 26.31
C PHE A 167 -8.64 -9.87 27.61
N ALA A 168 -9.79 -9.68 28.25
CA ALA A 168 -10.15 -10.38 29.47
C ALA A 168 -10.23 -11.89 29.23
N PHE A 169 -10.88 -12.32 28.16
CA PHE A 169 -10.95 -13.74 27.78
C PHE A 169 -9.57 -14.32 27.47
N CYS A 170 -8.78 -13.66 26.63
CA CYS A 170 -7.45 -14.13 26.23
C CYS A 170 -6.51 -14.25 27.43
N MET A 171 -6.53 -13.28 28.37
CA MET A 171 -5.80 -13.36 29.63
C MET A 171 -6.22 -14.57 30.45
N ARG A 172 -7.53 -14.76 30.66
CA ARG A 172 -8.09 -15.89 31.43
C ARG A 172 -7.68 -17.22 30.82
N PHE A 173 -7.83 -17.35 29.50
CA PHE A 173 -7.55 -18.56 28.74
C PHE A 173 -6.05 -18.89 28.74
N CYS A 174 -5.18 -17.94 28.39
CA CYS A 174 -3.73 -18.19 28.34
C CYS A 174 -3.17 -18.48 29.74
N THR A 175 -3.65 -17.78 30.77
CA THR A 175 -3.23 -18.05 32.16
C THR A 175 -3.64 -19.44 32.60
N ALA A 176 -4.87 -19.87 32.30
CA ALA A 176 -5.34 -21.22 32.61
C ALA A 176 -4.51 -22.29 31.87
N ALA A 177 -4.26 -22.09 30.57
CA ALA A 177 -3.52 -23.04 29.74
C ALA A 177 -2.06 -23.20 30.22
N VAL A 178 -1.36 -22.09 30.43
CA VAL A 178 0.04 -22.12 30.88
C VAL A 178 0.14 -22.64 32.32
N SER A 179 -0.77 -22.23 33.21
CA SER A 179 -0.76 -22.74 34.59
C SER A 179 -1.02 -24.26 34.63
N TYR A 180 -1.95 -24.76 33.82
CA TYR A 180 -2.19 -26.21 33.69
C TYR A 180 -0.97 -26.94 33.17
N PHE A 181 -0.36 -26.42 32.09
CA PHE A 181 0.82 -26.98 31.46
C PHE A 181 1.99 -27.07 32.45
N MET A 182 2.30 -25.97 33.15
CA MET A 182 3.38 -25.92 34.13
C MET A 182 3.16 -26.87 35.31
N CYS A 183 1.90 -27.11 35.71
CA CYS A 183 1.57 -28.08 36.74
C CYS A 183 1.74 -29.52 36.23
N LYS A 184 1.13 -29.86 35.08
CA LYS A 184 1.12 -31.22 34.51
C LYS A 184 2.52 -31.72 34.15
N PHE A 185 3.34 -30.86 33.57
CA PHE A 185 4.70 -31.19 33.10
C PHE A 185 5.78 -30.69 34.06
N SER A 186 5.46 -30.55 35.35
CA SER A 186 6.37 -29.99 36.36
C SER A 186 7.69 -30.79 36.55
N SER A 187 7.73 -32.04 36.11
CA SER A 187 8.89 -32.94 36.14
C SER A 187 9.64 -33.06 34.80
N CYS A 188 9.14 -32.45 33.73
CA CYS A 188 9.78 -32.50 32.41
C CYS A 188 11.05 -31.63 32.36
N SER A 189 11.96 -31.98 31.44
CA SER A 189 13.13 -31.15 31.17
C SER A 189 12.72 -29.82 30.52
N HIS A 190 13.58 -28.81 30.60
CA HIS A 190 13.32 -27.50 30.00
C HIS A 190 13.14 -27.58 28.47
N GLU A 191 13.92 -28.45 27.81
CA GLU A 191 13.84 -28.67 26.36
C GLU A 191 12.50 -29.29 25.94
N ASP A 192 12.02 -30.29 26.69
CA ASP A 192 10.72 -30.94 26.42
C ASP A 192 9.55 -29.96 26.62
N LEU A 193 9.64 -29.09 27.63
CA LEU A 193 8.65 -28.04 27.88
C LEU A 193 8.58 -27.06 26.71
N CYS A 194 9.74 -26.63 26.20
CA CYS A 194 9.83 -25.73 25.05
C CYS A 194 9.24 -26.36 23.79
N ALA A 195 9.43 -27.67 23.61
CA ALA A 195 8.91 -28.39 22.46
C ALA A 195 7.38 -28.54 22.48
N LEU A 196 6.75 -28.67 23.66
CA LEU A 196 5.32 -28.99 23.80
C LEU A 196 4.41 -27.77 23.94
N LEU A 197 4.90 -26.67 24.53
CA LEU A 197 4.11 -25.47 24.80
C LEU A 197 3.91 -24.63 23.52
N PRO A 198 2.67 -24.33 23.10
CA PRO A 198 2.44 -23.43 21.98
C PRO A 198 3.00 -22.02 22.25
N PRO A 199 3.94 -21.51 21.43
CA PRO A 199 4.56 -20.21 21.69
C PRO A 199 3.59 -19.03 21.68
N SER A 200 2.51 -19.14 20.90
CA SER A 200 1.48 -18.11 20.78
C SER A 200 0.80 -17.77 22.12
N LEU A 201 0.61 -18.75 23.01
CA LEU A 201 0.02 -18.52 24.33
C LEU A 201 0.95 -17.70 25.24
N VAL A 202 2.25 -17.99 25.19
CA VAL A 202 3.27 -17.29 25.99
C VAL A 202 3.45 -15.87 25.46
N LYS A 203 3.57 -15.70 24.14
CA LYS A 203 3.69 -14.38 23.51
C LYS A 203 2.47 -13.50 23.79
N LYS A 204 1.25 -14.05 23.83
CA LYS A 204 0.05 -13.30 24.25
C LYS A 204 0.10 -12.87 25.70
N LEU A 205 0.58 -13.71 26.61
CA LEU A 205 0.81 -13.30 28.00
C LEU A 205 1.90 -12.22 28.12
N GLN A 206 2.98 -12.32 27.35
CA GLN A 206 4.03 -11.27 27.28
C GLN A 206 3.50 -9.93 26.79
N TYR A 207 2.50 -9.93 25.92
CA TYR A 207 1.81 -8.71 25.48
C TYR A 207 0.82 -8.18 26.54
N ILE A 208 -0.04 -9.05 27.06
CA ILE A 208 -1.16 -8.66 27.93
C ILE A 208 -0.70 -8.28 29.35
N MET A 209 0.27 -9.01 29.92
CA MET A 209 0.64 -8.83 31.33
C MET A 209 1.26 -7.47 31.61
N PRO A 210 2.25 -6.99 30.84
CA PRO A 210 2.76 -5.63 31.00
C PRO A 210 1.72 -4.58 30.60
N ARG A 211 0.81 -4.86 29.67
CA ARG A 211 -0.30 -3.95 29.34
C ARG A 211 -1.17 -3.67 30.56
N LEU A 212 -1.59 -4.73 31.25
CA LEU A 212 -2.55 -4.65 32.35
C LEU A 212 -1.91 -4.48 33.73
N SER A 213 -0.63 -4.77 33.93
CA SER A 213 0.01 -4.70 35.24
C SER A 213 1.34 -3.97 35.20
N LEU A 214 1.45 -2.92 36.00
CA LEU A 214 2.70 -2.17 36.20
C LEU A 214 3.79 -3.03 36.84
N GLU A 215 3.41 -4.03 37.65
CA GLU A 215 4.36 -4.94 38.28
C GLU A 215 5.09 -5.82 37.27
N ALA A 216 4.41 -6.20 36.19
CA ALA A 216 5.03 -6.94 35.09
C ALA A 216 6.03 -6.06 34.30
N ARG A 217 5.95 -4.73 34.43
CA ARG A 217 6.91 -3.76 33.87
C ARG A 217 8.15 -3.56 34.75
N GLY A 218 8.25 -4.25 35.90
CA GLY A 218 9.35 -4.11 36.84
C GLY A 218 9.14 -3.06 37.95
N ILE A 219 7.96 -2.43 38.02
CA ILE A 219 7.63 -1.50 39.11
C ILE A 219 7.32 -2.31 40.37
N GLN A 220 8.09 -2.09 41.43
CA GLN A 220 7.91 -2.83 42.70
C GLN A 220 6.60 -2.40 43.39
N CYS A 221 5.67 -3.34 43.52
CA CYS A 221 4.48 -3.20 44.35
C CYS A 221 4.66 -4.02 45.64
N LYS A 222 4.15 -3.50 46.76
CA LYS A 222 4.32 -4.05 48.13
C LYS A 222 3.52 -5.32 48.41
N GLU A 223 2.92 -5.97 47.41
CA GLU A 223 2.05 -7.13 47.65
C GLU A 223 2.83 -8.41 47.98
N ALA A 224 2.28 -9.19 48.92
CA ALA A 224 2.86 -10.43 49.41
C ALA A 224 2.98 -11.50 48.31
N LYS A 225 4.11 -12.23 48.29
CA LYS A 225 4.32 -13.41 47.44
C LYS A 225 3.31 -14.49 47.82
N THR A 226 2.25 -14.65 47.03
CA THR A 226 1.37 -15.82 47.07
C THR A 226 1.64 -16.69 45.85
N ASP A 227 1.99 -17.95 46.08
CA ASP A 227 2.16 -18.94 45.01
C ASP A 227 0.81 -19.26 44.35
N LEU A 228 0.80 -19.38 43.02
CA LEU A 228 -0.40 -19.76 42.28
C LEU A 228 -0.66 -21.26 42.45
N LEU A 229 -1.75 -21.62 43.15
CA LEU A 229 -2.21 -23.00 43.27
C LEU A 229 -3.29 -23.31 42.21
N TRP A 230 -3.16 -24.42 41.48
CA TRP A 230 -4.11 -24.84 40.44
C TRP A 230 -5.58 -24.82 40.92
N ASN A 231 -5.82 -25.31 42.14
CA ASN A 231 -7.17 -25.38 42.74
C ASN A 231 -7.81 -24.00 42.99
N SER A 232 -7.00 -22.94 43.04
CA SER A 232 -7.51 -21.57 43.17
C SER A 232 -8.19 -21.08 41.89
N LEU A 233 -7.79 -21.60 40.73
CA LEU A 233 -8.26 -21.12 39.44
C LEU A 233 -9.74 -21.47 39.18
N SER A 234 -10.23 -22.56 39.77
CA SER A 234 -11.62 -23.03 39.62
C SER A 234 -12.64 -22.24 40.47
N HIS A 235 -12.19 -21.35 41.36
CA HIS A 235 -13.11 -20.60 42.22
C HIS A 235 -13.86 -19.48 41.47
N PRO A 236 -15.18 -19.30 41.70
CA PRO A 236 -15.97 -18.24 41.06
C PRO A 236 -15.51 -16.80 41.39
N SER A 237 -14.89 -16.59 42.56
CA SER A 237 -14.40 -15.28 43.04
C SER A 237 -12.96 -14.96 42.64
N LEU A 238 -12.34 -15.76 41.76
CA LEU A 238 -10.94 -15.59 41.38
C LEU A 238 -10.71 -14.28 40.60
N ASN A 239 -9.76 -13.48 41.08
CA ASN A 239 -9.22 -12.37 40.31
C ASN A 239 -8.13 -12.88 39.35
N TYR A 240 -8.48 -13.04 38.08
CA TYR A 240 -7.56 -13.53 37.06
C TYR A 240 -6.34 -12.63 36.88
N ARG A 241 -6.46 -11.31 37.01
CA ARG A 241 -5.30 -10.40 36.92
C ARG A 241 -4.24 -10.75 37.96
N ARG A 242 -4.67 -11.10 39.17
CA ARG A 242 -3.78 -11.55 40.25
C ARG A 242 -3.22 -12.94 39.96
N ALA A 243 -4.03 -13.88 39.48
CA ALA A 243 -3.58 -15.22 39.13
C ALA A 243 -2.50 -15.18 38.02
N SER A 244 -2.72 -14.39 36.97
CA SER A 244 -1.78 -14.19 35.88
C SER A 244 -0.49 -13.50 36.34
N LEU A 245 -0.57 -12.56 37.29
CA LEU A 245 0.60 -11.93 37.89
C LEU A 245 1.40 -12.89 38.77
N CYS A 246 0.72 -13.76 39.53
CA CYS A 246 1.38 -14.82 40.28
C CYS A 246 2.13 -15.78 39.33
N LEU A 247 1.52 -16.19 38.22
CA LEU A 247 2.19 -16.97 37.17
C LEU A 247 3.39 -16.21 36.59
N TRP A 248 3.21 -14.93 36.26
CA TRP A 248 4.27 -14.08 35.72
C TRP A 248 5.49 -14.02 36.66
N LYS A 249 5.30 -13.95 37.97
CA LYS A 249 6.38 -13.90 38.96
C LYS A 249 7.08 -15.24 39.20
N GLN A 250 6.57 -16.37 38.68
CA GLN A 250 7.19 -17.67 38.89
C GLN A 250 8.56 -17.77 38.19
N PRO A 251 9.61 -18.27 38.87
CA PRO A 251 10.96 -18.33 38.30
C PRO A 251 11.03 -19.23 37.06
N ARG A 252 10.37 -20.40 37.09
CA ARG A 252 10.31 -21.32 35.94
C ARG A 252 9.66 -20.68 34.71
N PHE A 253 8.64 -19.85 34.91
CA PHE A 253 8.02 -19.13 33.81
C PHE A 253 8.94 -18.04 33.27
N GLN A 254 9.61 -17.28 34.15
CA GLN A 254 10.60 -16.27 33.75
C GLN A 254 11.80 -16.86 33.00
N GLU A 255 12.20 -18.10 33.30
CA GLU A 255 13.22 -18.84 32.53
C GLU A 255 12.72 -19.17 31.11
N LEU A 256 11.48 -19.64 30.97
CA LEU A 256 10.86 -19.89 29.66
C LEU A 256 10.79 -18.62 28.78
N LEU A 257 10.56 -17.44 29.36
CA LEU A 257 10.52 -16.19 28.59
C LEU A 257 11.86 -15.81 27.95
N LYS A 258 12.98 -16.39 28.39
CA LYS A 258 14.32 -16.11 27.84
C LYS A 258 14.60 -16.89 26.56
N GLU A 259 13.86 -17.97 26.30
CA GLU A 259 14.06 -18.80 25.11
C GLU A 259 13.59 -18.08 23.84
N GLU A 260 14.37 -18.19 22.76
CA GLU A 260 14.10 -17.48 21.49
C GLU A 260 12.71 -17.79 20.92
N ALA A 261 12.24 -19.04 21.05
CA ALA A 261 10.93 -19.46 20.56
C ALA A 261 9.77 -18.70 21.20
N PHE A 262 9.93 -18.26 22.46
CA PHE A 262 8.90 -17.58 23.25
C PHE A 262 9.06 -16.06 23.30
N GLN A 263 10.17 -15.51 22.79
CA GLN A 263 10.38 -14.06 22.77
C GLN A 263 9.42 -13.38 21.79
N LEU A 264 8.67 -12.40 22.30
CA LEU A 264 7.86 -11.50 21.49
C LEU A 264 8.77 -10.42 20.89
N SER A 265 8.95 -10.44 19.57
CA SER A 265 9.72 -9.42 18.87
C SER A 265 8.98 -8.08 18.76
N PHE A 266 9.71 -6.99 18.51
CA PHE A 266 9.11 -5.67 18.33
C PHE A 266 8.06 -5.64 17.21
N ARG A 267 8.35 -6.32 16.09
CA ARG A 267 7.41 -6.44 14.96
C ARG A 267 6.14 -7.19 15.34
N GLU A 268 6.26 -8.29 16.07
CA GLU A 268 5.10 -9.07 16.53
C GLU A 268 4.25 -8.27 17.53
N TRP A 269 4.89 -7.53 18.44
CA TRP A 269 4.19 -6.63 19.35
C TRP A 269 3.41 -5.53 18.60
N LEU A 270 4.04 -4.91 17.59
CA LEU A 270 3.38 -3.91 16.75
C LEU A 270 2.15 -4.47 16.01
N LEU A 271 2.26 -5.68 15.45
CA LEU A 271 1.12 -6.33 14.78
C LEU A 271 -0.06 -6.55 15.74
N LEU A 272 0.22 -7.00 16.97
CA LEU A 272 -0.83 -7.16 17.99
C LEU A 272 -1.47 -5.82 18.39
N GLU A 273 -0.68 -4.75 18.50
CA GLU A 273 -1.17 -3.41 18.89
C GLU A 273 -1.95 -2.70 17.77
N LEU A 274 -1.61 -2.96 16.51
CA LEU A 274 -2.29 -2.41 15.34
C LEU A 274 -3.69 -3.01 15.13
N GLU A 275 -3.93 -4.23 15.62
CA GLU A 275 -5.25 -4.88 15.58
C GLU A 275 -6.22 -4.39 16.68
N VAL A 276 -5.73 -3.65 17.69
CA VAL A 276 -6.55 -3.18 18.82
C VAL A 276 -7.52 -2.08 18.39
N TYR A 277 -8.79 -2.23 18.75
CA TYR A 277 -9.80 -1.18 18.54
C TYR A 277 -9.71 -0.15 19.66
N SER A 278 -9.17 1.02 19.33
CA SER A 278 -8.93 2.11 20.27
C SER A 278 -10.15 2.54 21.09
N GLU A 279 -11.36 2.40 20.54
CA GLU A 279 -12.63 2.75 21.20
C GLU A 279 -13.14 1.69 22.18
N LYS A 280 -12.71 0.44 22.01
CA LYS A 280 -13.18 -0.72 22.80
C LYS A 280 -12.06 -1.37 23.59
N ASP A 281 -10.96 -0.66 23.78
CA ASP A 281 -9.79 -1.16 24.51
C ASP A 281 -10.06 -1.24 26.02
N ILE A 282 -9.29 -2.07 26.72
CA ILE A 282 -9.28 -2.19 28.17
C ILE A 282 -8.55 -1.03 28.87
N LEU A 283 -7.65 -0.34 28.16
CA LEU A 283 -6.93 0.82 28.66
C LEU A 283 -7.58 2.13 28.21
N SER A 284 -7.56 3.13 29.11
CA SER A 284 -7.85 4.52 28.74
C SER A 284 -6.79 5.07 27.78
N ALA A 285 -7.11 6.18 27.10
CA ALA A 285 -6.18 6.80 26.14
C ALA A 285 -4.82 7.17 26.75
N SER A 286 -4.80 7.67 28.00
CA SER A 286 -3.57 8.02 28.71
C SER A 286 -2.76 6.78 29.12
N GLU A 287 -3.41 5.76 29.69
CA GLU A 287 -2.74 4.52 30.08
C GLU A 287 -2.15 3.79 28.86
N ARG A 288 -2.83 3.87 27.72
CA ARG A 288 -2.34 3.33 26.45
C ARG A 288 -1.09 4.07 25.97
N GLN A 289 -1.07 5.39 26.04
CA GLN A 289 0.11 6.19 25.70
C GLN A 289 1.31 5.85 26.60
N ASP A 290 1.08 5.68 27.91
CA ASP A 290 2.10 5.26 28.87
C ASP A 290 2.61 3.84 28.57
N PHE A 291 1.70 2.93 28.19
CA PHE A 291 2.06 1.58 27.78
C PHE A 291 2.92 1.60 26.49
N HIS A 292 2.53 2.37 25.48
CA HIS A 292 3.32 2.51 24.25
C HIS A 292 4.70 3.09 24.53
N TYR A 293 4.80 4.09 25.41
CA TYR A 293 6.07 4.68 25.80
C TYR A 293 6.99 3.66 26.49
N TRP A 294 6.46 2.90 27.45
CA TRP A 294 7.20 1.82 28.10
C TRP A 294 7.64 0.75 27.09
N ALA A 295 6.72 0.24 26.27
CA ALA A 295 7.01 -0.86 25.35
C ALA A 295 8.08 -0.47 24.33
N ILE A 296 7.93 0.71 23.71
CA ILE A 296 8.84 1.15 22.65
C ILE A 296 10.17 1.60 23.23
N TYR A 297 10.19 2.57 24.16
CA TYR A 297 11.44 3.21 24.60
C TYR A 297 12.17 2.47 25.73
N GLN A 298 11.46 1.70 26.55
CA GLN A 298 12.07 1.01 27.70
C GLN A 298 12.29 -0.48 27.45
N GLN A 299 11.48 -1.12 26.60
CA GLN A 299 11.64 -2.53 26.25
C GLN A 299 12.33 -2.74 24.91
N TYR A 300 11.68 -2.42 23.79
CA TYR A 300 12.14 -2.89 22.48
C TYR A 300 13.28 -2.08 21.87
N LEU A 301 13.27 -0.76 22.03
CA LEU A 301 14.35 0.09 21.52
C LEU A 301 15.72 -0.29 22.11
N PRO A 302 15.89 -0.41 23.45
CA PRO A 302 17.20 -0.78 24.03
C PRO A 302 17.52 -2.28 23.94
N ALA A 303 16.53 -3.15 23.67
CA ALA A 303 16.75 -4.59 23.62
C ALA A 303 17.62 -5.01 22.41
N PRO A 304 18.42 -6.08 22.55
CA PRO A 304 19.25 -6.58 21.47
C PRO A 304 18.45 -7.02 20.23
N SER A 305 19.01 -6.83 19.04
CA SER A 305 18.40 -7.29 17.79
C SER A 305 18.23 -8.81 17.72
N ALA A 306 19.16 -9.57 18.32
CA ALA A 306 19.07 -11.02 18.41
C ALA A 306 17.82 -11.47 19.19
N SER A 307 17.37 -10.67 20.17
CA SER A 307 16.15 -10.92 20.93
C SER A 307 14.91 -10.21 20.36
N GLY A 308 14.97 -9.78 19.10
CA GLY A 308 13.85 -9.09 18.43
C GLY A 308 13.67 -7.61 18.80
N GLY A 309 14.69 -6.96 19.39
CA GLY A 309 14.74 -5.52 19.66
C GLY A 309 15.49 -4.71 18.59
N CYS A 310 15.98 -3.51 18.96
CA CYS A 310 16.60 -2.55 18.03
C CYS A 310 18.03 -2.11 18.37
N ASP A 311 18.70 -2.66 19.40
CA ASP A 311 20.05 -2.27 19.85
C ASP A 311 20.25 -0.76 20.18
N GLY A 312 19.16 -0.03 20.41
CA GLY A 312 19.17 1.42 20.59
C GLY A 312 19.17 2.23 19.28
N ASP A 313 19.07 1.57 18.12
CA ASP A 313 19.00 2.21 16.81
C ASP A 313 17.56 2.67 16.47
N LEU A 314 17.39 4.00 16.40
CA LEU A 314 16.14 4.64 16.05
C LEU A 314 15.77 4.48 14.57
N GLU A 315 16.74 4.42 13.65
CA GLU A 315 16.46 4.25 12.22
C GLU A 315 15.89 2.85 11.98
N LYS A 316 16.49 1.84 12.60
CA LYS A 316 15.98 0.46 12.60
C LYS A 316 14.58 0.37 13.22
N ALA A 317 14.35 1.01 14.37
CA ALA A 317 13.04 1.02 15.02
C ALA A 317 11.96 1.65 14.13
N CYS A 318 12.25 2.82 13.52
CA CYS A 318 11.38 3.46 12.55
C CYS A 318 11.10 2.54 11.34
N GLY A 319 12.12 1.89 10.81
CA GLY A 319 11.99 0.94 9.70
C GLY A 319 11.07 -0.23 10.02
N ILE A 320 11.18 -0.82 11.22
CA ILE A 320 10.28 -1.89 11.68
C ILE A 320 8.85 -1.35 11.81
N MET A 321 8.65 -0.17 12.39
CA MET A 321 7.31 0.43 12.53
C MET A 321 6.66 0.69 11.18
N ILE A 322 7.36 1.35 10.26
CA ILE A 322 6.85 1.68 8.91
C ILE A 322 6.49 0.42 8.15
N ASN A 323 7.39 -0.57 8.10
CA ASN A 323 7.13 -1.84 7.41
C ASN A 323 5.95 -2.59 8.01
N THR A 324 5.80 -2.58 9.34
CA THR A 324 4.69 -3.27 10.01
C THR A 324 3.36 -2.58 9.75
N ILE A 325 3.33 -1.24 9.73
CA ILE A 325 2.15 -0.45 9.38
C ILE A 325 1.72 -0.74 7.92
N LEU A 326 2.68 -0.74 6.99
CA LEU A 326 2.43 -1.07 5.58
C LEU A 326 1.90 -2.49 5.42
N ASP A 327 2.54 -3.48 6.05
CA ASP A 327 2.10 -4.89 6.03
C ASP A 327 0.68 -5.06 6.60
N SER A 328 0.34 -4.35 7.67
CA SER A 328 -0.99 -4.41 8.28
C SER A 328 -2.06 -3.79 7.37
N SER A 329 -1.71 -2.70 6.68
CA SER A 329 -2.63 -1.96 5.82
C SER A 329 -2.92 -2.69 4.51
N GLN A 330 -1.94 -3.44 3.97
CA GLN A 330 -2.14 -4.29 2.79
C GLN A 330 -3.10 -5.46 3.04
N ARG A 331 -3.15 -5.98 4.28
CA ARG A 331 -4.03 -7.11 4.67
C ARG A 331 -5.49 -6.71 4.84
N LEU A 332 -5.79 -5.42 4.85
CA LEU A 332 -7.16 -4.90 4.99
C LEU A 332 -7.79 -4.76 3.60
N ASP A 333 -8.98 -5.36 3.41
CA ASP A 333 -9.69 -5.37 2.13
C ASP A 333 -9.98 -3.95 1.60
N PRO A 334 -9.59 -3.63 0.34
CA PRO A 334 -9.96 -2.38 -0.31
C PRO A 334 -11.45 -2.31 -0.70
N GLY A 335 -12.18 -3.43 -0.69
CA GLY A 335 -13.58 -3.53 -1.15
C GLY A 335 -14.63 -2.87 -0.24
N THR A 336 -14.28 -2.53 1.00
CA THR A 336 -15.17 -1.76 1.90
C THR A 336 -14.95 -0.26 1.71
N CYS A 337 -15.35 0.26 0.55
CA CYS A 337 -15.31 1.68 0.17
C CYS A 337 -16.14 2.62 1.09
N SER A 338 -16.69 2.12 2.20
CA SER A 338 -17.43 2.88 3.22
C SER A 338 -16.78 2.88 4.62
N ARG A 339 -15.61 2.26 4.81
CA ARG A 339 -14.83 2.33 6.07
C ARG A 339 -13.47 3.01 5.87
N SER A 340 -13.51 4.26 5.45
CA SER A 340 -12.40 5.23 5.60
C SER A 340 -12.03 5.54 7.08
N LYS A 341 -12.52 4.74 8.03
CA LYS A 341 -12.33 4.88 9.49
C LYS A 341 -11.58 3.72 10.14
N THR A 342 -10.86 2.89 9.40
CA THR A 342 -9.82 2.05 10.04
C THR A 342 -8.52 2.83 10.02
N SER A 343 -8.50 3.97 10.72
CA SER A 343 -7.26 4.68 11.03
C SER A 343 -6.38 3.72 11.81
N VAL A 344 -5.21 3.41 11.28
CA VAL A 344 -4.09 2.85 12.04
C VAL A 344 -4.04 3.52 13.41
N ASN A 345 -3.79 2.75 14.47
CA ASN A 345 -3.79 3.22 15.85
C ASN A 345 -3.00 4.55 15.97
N PRO A 346 -3.67 5.69 16.22
CA PRO A 346 -3.01 7.00 16.20
C PRO A 346 -1.84 7.09 17.18
N GLY A 347 -1.89 6.32 18.28
CA GLY A 347 -0.79 6.26 19.25
C GLY A 347 0.53 5.78 18.66
N ILE A 348 0.50 4.78 17.77
CA ILE A 348 1.70 4.24 17.13
C ILE A 348 2.30 5.24 16.15
N PHE A 349 1.46 5.92 15.38
CA PHE A 349 1.92 7.00 14.50
C PHE A 349 2.49 8.18 15.28
N CYS A 350 1.89 8.58 16.40
CA CYS A 350 2.46 9.61 17.27
C CYS A 350 3.86 9.21 17.79
N LYS A 351 4.07 7.93 18.12
CA LYS A 351 5.40 7.45 18.55
C LYS A 351 6.41 7.45 17.41
N LEU A 352 5.98 7.12 16.19
CA LEU A 352 6.82 7.27 15.00
C LEU A 352 7.21 8.75 14.79
N GLN A 353 6.26 9.68 14.93
CA GLN A 353 6.54 11.13 14.83
C GLN A 353 7.57 11.59 15.87
N GLU A 354 7.47 11.12 17.12
CA GLU A 354 8.45 11.42 18.19
C GLU A 354 9.86 10.93 17.81
N MET A 355 9.99 9.69 17.34
CA MET A 355 11.29 9.11 16.94
C MET A 355 11.89 9.83 15.73
N VAL A 356 11.07 10.13 14.73
CA VAL A 356 11.51 10.85 13.52
C VAL A 356 11.94 12.28 13.88
N LEU A 357 11.26 12.93 14.82
CA LEU A 357 11.67 14.25 15.32
C LEU A 357 13.04 14.17 16.04
N GLU A 358 13.28 13.13 16.85
CA GLU A 358 14.56 12.92 17.51
C GLU A 358 15.70 12.70 16.49
N LEU A 359 15.46 11.85 15.47
CA LEU A 359 16.39 11.63 14.37
C LEU A 359 16.71 12.93 13.64
N GLY A 360 15.70 13.74 13.30
CA GLY A 360 15.89 15.04 12.67
C GLY A 360 16.73 16.00 13.52
N CYS A 361 16.57 15.99 14.84
CA CYS A 361 17.41 16.78 15.76
C CYS A 361 18.86 16.29 15.80
N ARG A 362 19.10 14.98 15.79
CA ARG A 362 20.46 14.39 15.75
C ARG A 362 21.17 14.69 14.43
N GLN A 363 20.47 14.54 13.31
CA GLN A 363 21.03 14.78 11.98
C GLN A 363 21.47 16.24 11.78
N ARG A 364 20.79 17.22 12.41
CA ARG A 364 21.24 18.64 12.41
C ARG A 364 22.60 18.87 13.05
N LEU A 365 23.03 17.98 13.95
CA LEU A 365 24.31 18.06 14.67
C LEU A 365 25.45 17.35 13.94
N LEU A 366 25.14 16.34 13.12
CA LEU A 366 26.12 15.53 12.38
C LEU A 366 26.35 16.12 10.98
N SER A 367 27.62 16.31 10.57
CA SER A 367 27.95 16.94 9.28
C SER A 367 27.90 16.01 8.07
N HIS A 368 27.55 14.73 8.26
CA HIS A 368 27.69 13.67 7.26
C HIS A 368 26.45 12.77 7.22
N CYS A 369 25.29 13.32 6.84
CA CYS A 369 24.16 12.49 6.44
C CYS A 369 24.08 12.51 4.92
N THR A 370 24.39 11.38 4.28
CA THR A 370 24.42 11.25 2.81
C THR A 370 23.10 10.74 2.22
N ARG A 371 22.17 10.25 3.05
CA ARG A 371 20.91 9.64 2.59
C ARG A 371 19.76 9.89 3.55
N HIS A 372 18.55 9.93 2.99
CA HIS A 372 17.30 10.08 3.70
C HIS A 372 16.74 8.71 4.12
N PHE A 373 16.93 8.32 5.39
CA PHE A 373 16.58 6.99 5.91
C PHE A 373 15.12 6.57 5.58
N LEU A 374 14.15 7.47 5.75
CA LEU A 374 12.73 7.18 5.48
C LEU A 374 12.50 6.78 4.01
N LEU A 375 13.07 7.52 3.06
CA LEU A 375 12.93 7.24 1.64
C LEU A 375 13.69 5.97 1.24
N GLU A 376 14.79 5.67 1.92
CA GLU A 376 15.53 4.41 1.74
C GLU A 376 14.68 3.21 2.12
N ILE A 377 14.03 3.23 3.29
CA ILE A 377 13.10 2.18 3.74
C ILE A 377 11.97 1.96 2.73
N LEU A 378 11.36 3.05 2.23
CA LEU A 378 10.28 2.97 1.24
C LEU A 378 10.78 2.44 -0.10
N GLN A 379 11.96 2.84 -0.55
CA GLN A 379 12.56 2.38 -1.81
C GLN A 379 13.00 0.91 -1.75
N GLU A 380 13.59 0.46 -0.64
CA GLU A 380 14.00 -0.94 -0.46
C GLU A 380 12.80 -1.88 -0.62
N ARG A 381 11.68 -1.53 0.00
CA ARG A 381 10.44 -2.29 -0.10
C ARG A 381 9.90 -2.42 -1.53
N LEU A 382 10.14 -1.44 -2.38
CA LEU A 382 9.75 -1.46 -3.80
C LEU A 382 10.76 -2.21 -4.69
N LYS A 383 12.02 -2.39 -4.24
CA LYS A 383 13.07 -3.12 -4.96
C LYS A 383 12.93 -4.63 -4.81
N ASP A 384 12.46 -5.09 -3.65
CA ASP A 384 12.37 -6.52 -3.33
C ASP A 384 11.41 -7.31 -4.23
N ARG A 385 10.49 -6.63 -4.94
CA ARG A 385 9.67 -7.20 -6.00
C ARG A 385 9.91 -6.47 -7.32
N LYS A 386 10.43 -7.19 -8.32
CA LYS A 386 10.57 -6.67 -9.69
C LYS A 386 9.21 -6.20 -10.22
N PRO A 387 9.16 -5.12 -11.01
CA PRO A 387 7.93 -4.71 -11.68
C PRO A 387 7.48 -5.83 -12.62
N GLY A 388 6.52 -6.63 -12.16
CA GLY A 388 5.86 -7.63 -12.98
C GLY A 388 4.92 -6.96 -13.98
N SER A 389 4.82 -7.52 -15.18
CA SER A 389 3.83 -7.10 -16.18
C SER A 389 2.40 -7.48 -15.78
N ALA A 390 2.23 -8.41 -14.83
CA ALA A 390 0.94 -8.86 -14.36
C ALA A 390 0.15 -7.74 -13.66
N LEU A 391 -1.14 -7.63 -13.97
CA LEU A 391 -2.03 -6.63 -13.39
C LEU A 391 -2.04 -6.64 -11.85
N GLY A 392 -1.94 -7.83 -11.23
CA GLY A 392 -1.86 -7.96 -9.78
C GLY A 392 -0.65 -7.25 -9.16
N ASP A 393 0.51 -7.34 -9.80
CA ASP A 393 1.73 -6.67 -9.34
C ASP A 393 1.63 -5.15 -9.50
N GLN A 394 0.99 -4.69 -10.60
CA GLN A 394 0.74 -3.26 -10.84
C GLN A 394 -0.23 -2.68 -9.80
N LEU A 395 -1.34 -3.37 -9.52
CA LEU A 395 -2.33 -2.95 -8.51
C LEU A 395 -1.72 -2.93 -7.10
N TRP A 396 -0.96 -3.97 -6.75
CA TRP A 396 -0.25 -4.01 -5.47
C TRP A 396 0.72 -2.84 -5.34
N ARG A 397 1.52 -2.55 -6.39
CA ARG A 397 2.47 -1.42 -6.37
C ARG A 397 1.74 -0.08 -6.23
N GLN A 398 0.61 0.11 -6.91
CA GLN A 398 -0.21 1.32 -6.76
C GLN A 398 -0.76 1.47 -5.34
N GLN A 399 -1.33 0.40 -4.76
CA GLN A 399 -1.81 0.40 -3.38
C GLN A 399 -0.68 0.73 -2.40
N GLU A 400 0.50 0.15 -2.63
CA GLU A 400 1.67 0.37 -1.80
C GLU A 400 2.14 1.84 -1.83
N LEU A 401 2.21 2.44 -3.01
CA LEU A 401 2.57 3.85 -3.16
C LEU A 401 1.53 4.81 -2.54
N LEU A 402 0.24 4.45 -2.56
CA LEU A 402 -0.80 5.20 -1.85
C LEU A 402 -0.58 5.16 -0.33
N LEU A 403 -0.15 4.02 0.21
CA LEU A 403 0.19 3.88 1.62
C LEU A 403 1.47 4.64 1.97
N HIS A 404 2.50 4.61 1.12
CA HIS A 404 3.72 5.42 1.28
C HIS A 404 3.37 6.90 1.39
N ARG A 405 2.55 7.41 0.47
CA ARG A 405 2.06 8.79 0.50
C ARG A 405 1.36 9.11 1.82
N ARG A 406 0.51 8.20 2.32
CA ARG A 406 -0.20 8.40 3.58
C ARG A 406 0.76 8.53 4.76
N ILE A 407 1.75 7.64 4.88
CA ILE A 407 2.77 7.69 5.93
C ILE A 407 3.55 9.01 5.85
N LEU A 408 3.99 9.41 4.65
CA LEU A 408 4.73 10.66 4.46
C LEU A 408 3.95 11.88 4.94
N VAL A 409 2.66 11.97 4.63
CA VAL A 409 1.80 13.11 5.00
C VAL A 409 1.45 13.10 6.50
N GLU A 410 1.40 11.93 7.13
CA GLU A 410 1.14 11.79 8.57
C GLU A 410 2.37 12.17 9.42
N LEU A 411 3.59 12.16 8.86
CA LEU A 411 4.79 12.64 9.53
C LEU A 411 4.90 14.19 9.51
N PRO A 412 5.79 14.82 10.30
CA PRO A 412 5.96 16.27 10.22
C PRO A 412 6.50 16.71 8.84
N ALA A 413 5.95 17.80 8.28
CA ALA A 413 6.29 18.28 6.94
C ALA A 413 7.78 18.54 6.69
N SER A 414 8.52 18.97 7.71
CA SER A 414 9.97 19.18 7.61
C SER A 414 10.77 17.90 7.41
N THR A 415 10.16 16.72 7.58
CA THR A 415 10.87 15.43 7.45
C THR A 415 11.20 15.08 6.01
N LEU A 416 10.49 15.63 5.02
CA LEU A 416 10.77 15.38 3.59
C LEU A 416 12.06 16.06 3.10
N ILE A 417 12.58 17.02 3.86
CA ILE A 417 13.68 17.88 3.44
C ILE A 417 14.83 17.70 4.41
N MET A 418 15.95 17.24 3.88
CA MET A 418 17.17 17.10 4.65
C MET A 418 17.84 18.45 4.83
N THR A 419 18.50 18.65 5.97
CA THR A 419 19.31 19.85 6.22
C THR A 419 20.76 19.43 6.32
N CYS A 420 21.53 19.78 5.30
CA CYS A 420 22.93 19.39 5.15
C CYS A 420 23.84 20.59 5.50
N ARG A 421 25.06 20.32 5.99
CA ARG A 421 26.05 21.37 6.25
C ARG A 421 27.09 21.42 5.14
N GLU A 422 26.90 22.32 4.18
CA GLU A 422 27.91 22.61 3.17
C GLU A 422 28.80 23.77 3.60
N ARG A 423 30.12 23.57 3.66
CA ARG A 423 31.10 24.63 4.01
C ARG A 423 30.72 25.42 5.28
N LYS A 424 30.22 24.74 6.31
CA LYS A 424 29.70 25.30 7.58
C LYS A 424 28.39 26.11 7.48
N LYS A 425 27.71 26.13 6.33
CA LYS A 425 26.38 26.73 6.17
C LYS A 425 25.31 25.63 6.04
N PRO A 426 24.19 25.73 6.75
CA PRO A 426 23.05 24.83 6.54
C PRO A 426 22.37 25.11 5.20
N VAL A 427 22.27 24.08 4.36
CA VAL A 427 21.63 24.07 3.04
C VAL A 427 20.50 23.03 3.06
N LEU A 428 19.43 23.30 2.31
CA LEU A 428 18.32 22.37 2.15
C LEU A 428 18.64 21.38 1.04
N ASP A 429 18.50 20.09 1.33
CA ASP A 429 18.68 19.01 0.37
C ASP A 429 17.37 18.25 0.16
N CYS A 430 16.91 18.24 -1.09
CA CYS A 430 15.67 17.60 -1.53
C CYS A 430 15.94 16.49 -2.57
N GLU A 431 17.21 16.14 -2.84
CA GLU A 431 17.57 15.26 -3.96
C GLU A 431 16.93 13.87 -3.82
N ASP A 432 16.95 13.28 -2.62
CA ASP A 432 16.37 11.97 -2.37
C ASP A 432 14.85 11.96 -2.59
N PHE A 433 14.18 13.04 -2.16
CA PHE A 433 12.75 13.22 -2.38
C PHE A 433 12.43 13.42 -3.86
N PHE A 434 13.22 14.21 -4.58
CA PHE A 434 13.06 14.39 -6.03
C PHE A 434 13.23 13.06 -6.78
N ARG A 435 14.24 12.27 -6.42
CA ARG A 435 14.44 10.93 -6.99
C ARG A 435 13.22 10.05 -6.74
N PHE A 436 12.73 9.99 -5.50
CA PHE A 436 11.54 9.21 -5.16
C PHE A 436 10.27 9.67 -5.89
N VAL A 437 10.07 10.98 -6.05
CA VAL A 437 8.94 11.54 -6.79
C VAL A 437 9.01 11.16 -8.26
N ASN A 438 10.16 11.36 -8.90
CA ASN A 438 10.34 11.11 -10.33
C ASN A 438 10.38 9.62 -10.69
N SER A 439 10.76 8.73 -9.78
CA SER A 439 10.78 7.29 -10.06
C SER A 439 9.48 6.59 -9.68
N GLU A 440 8.85 6.99 -8.58
CA GLU A 440 7.73 6.24 -7.99
C GLU A 440 6.45 7.08 -7.88
N LEU A 441 6.45 8.18 -7.11
CA LEU A 441 5.18 8.88 -6.78
C LEU A 441 4.48 9.48 -7.99
N LYS A 442 5.22 9.87 -9.05
CA LYS A 442 4.62 10.39 -10.28
C LYS A 442 3.65 9.40 -10.94
N ASN A 443 3.78 8.10 -10.63
CA ASN A 443 2.94 7.04 -11.19
C ASN A 443 1.59 6.87 -10.46
N VAL A 444 1.34 7.65 -9.40
CA VAL A 444 0.06 7.71 -8.67
C VAL A 444 -0.52 9.14 -8.70
N CYS A 445 -0.19 9.87 -9.76
CA CYS A 445 -0.65 11.25 -9.97
C CYS A 445 -2.11 11.32 -10.38
N SER A 446 -2.77 12.38 -9.93
CA SER A 446 -4.01 12.85 -10.54
C SER A 446 -3.70 13.49 -11.89
N ARG A 447 -4.51 13.20 -12.91
CA ARG A 447 -4.39 13.80 -14.25
C ARG A 447 -3.07 13.56 -15.00
N GLY A 448 -2.23 12.63 -14.52
CA GLY A 448 -0.97 12.25 -15.16
C GLY A 448 0.21 13.22 -14.99
N TYR A 449 -0.01 14.48 -14.62
CA TYR A 449 1.06 15.49 -14.46
C TYR A 449 1.04 16.21 -13.10
N ALA A 450 0.15 15.83 -12.18
CA ALA A 450 0.04 16.48 -10.87
C ALA A 450 -0.10 15.46 -9.71
N LEU A 451 0.71 15.66 -8.68
CA LEU A 451 0.60 14.97 -7.40
C LEU A 451 -0.66 15.42 -6.66
N SER A 452 -1.11 14.63 -5.70
CA SER A 452 -2.26 15.00 -4.87
C SER A 452 -1.98 16.27 -4.05
N TYR A 453 -3.05 16.97 -3.67
CA TYR A 453 -2.95 18.17 -2.85
C TYR A 453 -2.20 17.92 -1.54
N ASP A 454 -2.46 16.79 -0.87
CA ASP A 454 -1.92 16.50 0.45
C ASP A 454 -0.39 16.50 0.46
N ILE A 455 0.23 15.74 -0.46
CA ILE A 455 1.69 15.65 -0.56
C ILE A 455 2.31 16.96 -1.08
N THR A 456 1.64 17.63 -2.02
CA THR A 456 2.09 18.93 -2.57
C THR A 456 2.14 19.97 -1.45
N SER A 457 1.03 20.15 -0.72
CA SER A 457 0.95 21.05 0.43
C SER A 457 1.98 20.67 1.50
N HIS A 458 2.17 19.38 1.76
CA HIS A 458 3.15 18.88 2.71
C HIS A 458 4.58 19.30 2.36
N PHE A 459 4.98 19.14 1.09
CA PHE A 459 6.30 19.57 0.61
C PHE A 459 6.53 21.06 0.82
N PHE A 460 5.63 21.94 0.35
CA PHE A 460 5.82 23.39 0.49
C PHE A 460 5.81 23.84 1.95
N ARG A 461 4.91 23.29 2.79
CA ARG A 461 4.91 23.57 4.24
C ARG A 461 6.20 23.10 4.90
N GLY A 462 6.73 21.97 4.45
CA GLY A 462 8.02 21.42 4.87
C GLY A 462 9.18 22.32 4.50
N LEU A 463 9.20 22.84 3.27
CA LEU A 463 10.20 23.76 2.75
C LEU A 463 10.29 25.04 3.59
N LEU A 464 9.13 25.62 3.92
CA LEU A 464 9.06 26.79 4.80
C LEU A 464 9.56 26.50 6.23
N ASN A 465 9.33 25.29 6.76
CA ASN A 465 9.78 24.93 8.09
C ASN A 465 11.27 24.58 8.13
N ALA A 466 11.78 23.85 7.13
CA ALA A 466 13.17 23.44 7.04
C ALA A 466 14.09 24.66 6.83
N SER A 467 13.64 25.67 6.07
CA SER A 467 14.40 26.90 5.80
C SER A 467 14.70 27.74 7.04
N LEU A 468 13.97 27.54 8.16
CA LEU A 468 14.29 28.16 9.45
C LEU A 468 15.69 27.77 9.97
N CYS A 469 16.22 26.62 9.53
CA CYS A 469 17.56 26.21 9.88
C CYS A 469 18.64 26.97 9.07
N CYS A 470 18.26 27.67 8.00
CA CYS A 470 19.16 28.39 7.12
C CYS A 470 19.36 29.84 7.58
N ASN A 471 20.60 30.34 7.46
CA ASN A 471 20.90 31.75 7.79
C ASN A 471 20.14 32.75 6.89
N LYS A 472 19.86 32.33 5.65
CA LYS A 472 19.13 33.11 4.65
C LYS A 472 18.00 32.26 4.07
N PHE A 473 16.86 32.25 4.77
CA PHE A 473 15.72 31.41 4.44
C PHE A 473 15.13 31.70 3.05
N ALA A 474 15.08 32.97 2.61
CA ALA A 474 14.53 33.33 1.31
C ALA A 474 15.39 32.82 0.14
N GLU A 475 16.73 32.93 0.25
CA GLU A 475 17.67 32.39 -0.74
C GLU A 475 17.55 30.87 -0.82
N ALA A 476 17.53 30.17 0.32
CA ALA A 476 17.39 28.71 0.35
C ALA A 476 16.08 28.21 -0.28
N ILE A 477 14.99 28.95 -0.12
CA ILE A 477 13.71 28.62 -0.75
C ILE A 477 13.77 28.84 -2.26
N ASN A 478 14.32 29.98 -2.69
CA ASN A 478 14.50 30.27 -4.11
C ASN A 478 15.36 29.18 -4.77
N ASP A 479 16.48 28.79 -4.15
CA ASP A 479 17.37 27.74 -4.67
C ASP A 479 16.63 26.41 -4.89
N VAL A 480 15.80 25.98 -3.91
CA VAL A 480 15.02 24.73 -4.03
C VAL A 480 13.94 24.87 -5.11
N LEU A 481 13.24 25.99 -5.19
CA LEU A 481 12.20 26.20 -6.21
C LEU A 481 12.80 26.27 -7.62
N THR A 482 13.95 26.90 -7.79
CA THR A 482 14.71 26.88 -9.05
C THR A 482 15.19 25.47 -9.38
N ALA A 483 15.65 24.70 -8.39
CA ALA A 483 16.00 23.29 -8.59
C ALA A 483 14.80 22.44 -9.02
N CYS A 484 13.60 22.68 -8.47
CA CYS A 484 12.38 22.00 -8.90
C CYS A 484 12.09 22.21 -10.40
N GLN A 485 12.45 23.36 -10.98
CA GLN A 485 12.18 23.64 -12.40
C GLN A 485 12.88 22.66 -13.35
N THR A 486 14.02 22.10 -12.94
CA THR A 486 14.85 21.21 -13.77
C THR A 486 14.88 19.78 -13.25
N LYS A 487 14.94 19.59 -11.93
CA LYS A 487 15.09 18.28 -11.30
C LYS A 487 13.77 17.61 -10.96
N CYS A 488 12.73 18.35 -10.59
CA CYS A 488 11.44 17.79 -10.15
C CYS A 488 10.26 18.70 -10.54
N PRO A 489 10.01 18.87 -11.85
CA PRO A 489 9.03 19.84 -12.37
C PRO A 489 7.59 19.56 -11.92
N ILE A 490 7.27 18.30 -11.65
CA ILE A 490 5.94 17.86 -11.22
C ILE A 490 5.47 18.54 -9.93
N LEU A 491 6.38 18.91 -9.02
CA LEU A 491 6.02 19.63 -7.78
C LEU A 491 5.46 21.02 -8.08
N LEU A 492 6.04 21.74 -9.05
CA LEU A 492 5.56 23.06 -9.47
C LEU A 492 4.28 22.97 -10.30
N LEU A 493 4.14 21.94 -11.14
CA LEU A 493 2.88 21.66 -11.85
C LEU A 493 1.74 21.40 -10.87
N SER A 494 2.01 20.57 -9.86
CA SER A 494 1.06 20.29 -8.78
C SER A 494 0.71 21.56 -8.00
N ALA A 495 1.70 22.41 -7.73
CA ALA A 495 1.47 23.71 -7.09
C ALA A 495 0.57 24.62 -7.93
N ALA A 496 0.76 24.67 -9.26
CA ALA A 496 -0.06 25.46 -10.16
C ALA A 496 -1.53 24.99 -10.18
N LEU A 497 -1.74 23.67 -10.22
CA LEU A 497 -3.08 23.06 -10.15
C LEU A 497 -3.79 23.39 -8.83
N TRP A 498 -3.08 23.25 -7.71
CA TRP A 498 -3.64 23.41 -6.37
C TRP A 498 -3.48 24.81 -5.77
N TRP A 499 -2.96 25.78 -6.54
CA TRP A 499 -2.62 27.11 -6.05
C TRP A 499 -3.73 27.82 -5.26
N PRO A 500 -5.01 27.80 -5.69
CA PRO A 500 -6.09 28.46 -4.93
C PRO A 500 -6.26 27.95 -3.50
N LYS A 501 -5.93 26.67 -3.24
CA LYS A 501 -5.96 26.07 -1.89
C LYS A 501 -4.62 26.25 -1.18
N LEU A 502 -3.52 26.21 -1.92
CA LEU A 502 -2.15 26.25 -1.39
C LEU A 502 -1.74 27.65 -0.92
N GLU A 503 -2.06 28.68 -1.70
CA GLU A 503 -1.68 30.07 -1.43
C GLU A 503 -2.04 30.55 0.00
N PRO A 504 -3.30 30.46 0.49
CA PRO A 504 -3.63 30.93 1.83
C PRO A 504 -2.86 30.19 2.93
N VAL A 505 -2.55 28.91 2.72
CA VAL A 505 -1.78 28.09 3.67
C VAL A 505 -0.33 28.58 3.73
N LEU A 506 0.31 28.80 2.58
CA LEU A 506 1.70 29.28 2.52
C LEU A 506 1.82 30.72 3.02
N CYS A 507 0.93 31.61 2.62
CA CYS A 507 0.93 33.00 3.04
C CYS A 507 0.74 33.13 4.56
N SER A 508 -0.19 32.36 5.14
CA SER A 508 -0.41 32.36 6.59
C SER A 508 0.78 31.78 7.35
N GLN A 509 1.40 30.71 6.87
CA GLN A 509 2.61 30.13 7.47
C GLN A 509 3.79 31.10 7.38
N TRP A 510 4.03 31.70 6.21
CA TRP A 510 5.09 32.68 5.99
C TRP A 510 4.97 33.87 6.94
N LYS A 511 3.76 34.44 7.07
CA LYS A 511 3.50 35.55 7.98
C LYS A 511 3.77 35.17 9.45
N ARG A 512 3.45 33.95 9.87
CA ARG A 512 3.75 33.45 11.23
C ARG A 512 5.24 33.22 11.48
N LEU A 513 5.98 32.76 10.47
CA LEU A 513 7.38 32.37 10.63
C LEU A 513 8.36 33.53 10.46
N PHE A 514 8.14 34.40 9.47
CA PHE A 514 9.14 35.39 9.05
C PHE A 514 8.67 36.84 9.16
N GLY A 515 7.36 37.13 9.02
CA GLY A 515 6.82 38.49 9.13
C GLY A 515 7.31 39.49 8.07
N VAL A 516 7.97 39.02 7.00
CA VAL A 516 8.52 39.78 5.88
C VAL A 516 7.75 39.49 4.58
N PRO A 517 7.93 40.27 3.48
CA PRO A 517 7.41 39.89 2.16
C PRO A 517 7.85 38.48 1.74
N LEU A 518 7.10 37.84 0.82
CA LEU A 518 7.42 36.50 0.33
C LEU A 518 8.80 36.46 -0.34
N ALA A 519 9.37 35.25 -0.39
CA ALA A 519 10.51 34.97 -1.25
C ALA A 519 10.13 35.21 -2.72
N GLU A 520 11.10 35.67 -3.51
CA GLU A 520 10.93 36.09 -4.91
C GLU A 520 10.23 35.02 -5.77
N GLU A 521 10.68 33.77 -5.71
CA GLU A 521 10.08 32.69 -6.51
C GLU A 521 8.65 32.35 -6.06
N LEU A 522 8.30 32.51 -4.78
CA LEU A 522 6.93 32.32 -4.30
C LEU A 522 6.00 33.48 -4.72
N GLU A 523 6.50 34.72 -4.70
CA GLU A 523 5.75 35.87 -5.18
C GLU A 523 5.52 35.77 -6.69
N ARG A 524 6.52 35.32 -7.45
CA ARG A 524 6.41 35.05 -8.89
C ARG A 524 5.29 34.05 -9.23
N LEU A 525 5.15 32.97 -8.46
CA LEU A 525 4.06 32.01 -8.64
C LEU A 525 2.68 32.64 -8.35
N ARG A 526 2.59 33.52 -7.35
CA ARG A 526 1.37 34.29 -7.06
C ARG A 526 1.03 35.23 -8.22
N GLU A 527 2.00 35.97 -8.73
CA GLU A 527 1.83 36.91 -9.85
C GLU A 527 1.40 36.19 -11.14
N LEU A 528 1.91 35.00 -11.40
CA LEU A 528 1.48 34.19 -12.55
C LEU A 528 0.01 33.78 -12.44
N LYS A 529 -0.45 33.39 -11.25
CA LYS A 529 -1.88 33.08 -11.05
C LYS A 529 -2.75 34.31 -11.23
N SER A 530 -2.40 35.43 -10.60
CA SER A 530 -3.18 36.68 -10.69
C SER A 530 -3.24 37.18 -12.13
N SER A 531 -2.12 37.09 -12.86
CA SER A 531 -2.03 37.44 -14.27
C SER A 531 -2.86 36.51 -15.16
N ALA A 532 -2.88 35.20 -14.89
CA ALA A 532 -3.70 34.24 -15.64
C ALA A 532 -5.19 34.55 -15.45
N THR A 533 -5.61 34.83 -14.21
CA THR A 533 -7.00 35.22 -13.93
C THR A 533 -7.37 36.57 -14.54
N SER A 534 -6.46 37.54 -14.50
CA SER A 534 -6.64 38.86 -15.10
C SER A 534 -6.79 38.76 -16.62
N PHE A 535 -5.91 38.00 -17.29
CA PHE A 535 -5.96 37.72 -18.71
C PHE A 535 -7.32 37.15 -19.13
N LEU A 536 -7.80 36.11 -18.43
CA LEU A 536 -9.08 35.48 -18.77
C LEU A 536 -10.29 36.39 -18.50
N SER A 537 -10.21 37.31 -17.54
CA SER A 537 -11.33 38.19 -17.16
C SER A 537 -11.38 39.52 -17.92
N SER A 538 -10.23 40.07 -18.31
CA SER A 538 -10.11 41.44 -18.83
C SER A 538 -9.19 41.57 -20.06
N GLY A 539 -8.59 40.47 -20.54
CA GLY A 539 -7.75 40.46 -21.75
C GLY A 539 -6.38 41.15 -21.60
N VAL A 540 -5.94 41.44 -20.37
CA VAL A 540 -4.64 42.08 -20.07
C VAL A 540 -3.49 41.17 -20.49
N VAL A 541 -2.43 41.73 -21.10
CA VAL A 541 -1.24 41.00 -21.57
C VAL A 541 -0.69 40.07 -20.48
N PHE A 542 -0.58 38.79 -20.81
CA PHE A 542 -0.07 37.77 -19.90
C PHE A 542 1.47 37.82 -19.86
N PRO A 543 2.11 37.93 -18.68
CA PRO A 543 3.55 38.02 -18.57
C PRO A 543 4.21 36.69 -18.94
N LEU A 544 5.21 36.76 -19.82
CA LEU A 544 6.05 35.62 -20.18
C LEU A 544 7.11 35.43 -19.09
N SER A 545 7.05 34.31 -18.40
CA SER A 545 8.00 33.91 -17.35
C SER A 545 8.88 32.77 -17.87
N GLU A 546 10.19 32.85 -17.66
CA GLU A 546 11.13 31.76 -17.97
C GLU A 546 11.26 30.80 -16.78
N PRO A 547 10.91 29.50 -16.88
CA PRO A 547 10.59 28.75 -18.09
C PRO A 547 9.09 28.79 -18.50
N PRO A 548 8.79 28.72 -19.82
CA PRO A 548 7.46 28.97 -20.38
C PRO A 548 6.40 27.94 -19.98
N TRP A 549 6.80 26.73 -19.58
CA TRP A 549 5.88 25.69 -19.16
C TRP A 549 5.19 26.00 -17.82
N ILE A 550 5.81 26.80 -16.94
CA ILE A 550 5.18 27.21 -15.67
C ILE A 550 4.03 28.18 -15.96
N SER A 551 4.28 29.19 -16.80
CA SER A 551 3.28 30.10 -17.33
C SER A 551 2.11 29.36 -17.98
N ALA A 552 2.42 28.35 -18.81
CA ALA A 552 1.41 27.49 -19.42
C ALA A 552 0.60 26.71 -18.38
N ALA A 553 1.23 26.14 -17.35
CA ALA A 553 0.56 25.38 -16.31
C ALA A 553 -0.45 26.24 -15.53
N PHE A 554 -0.07 27.46 -15.12
CA PHE A 554 -0.99 28.37 -14.41
C PHE A 554 -2.15 28.83 -15.30
N LEU A 555 -1.89 29.13 -16.57
CA LEU A 555 -2.93 29.50 -17.53
C LEU A 555 -3.91 28.34 -17.76
N HIS A 556 -3.39 27.14 -18.02
CA HIS A 556 -4.18 25.94 -18.19
C HIS A 556 -5.06 25.63 -16.97
N CYS A 557 -4.49 25.68 -15.76
CA CYS A 557 -5.25 25.46 -14.53
C CYS A 557 -6.29 26.56 -14.28
N ALA A 558 -6.02 27.81 -14.69
CA ALA A 558 -7.01 28.89 -14.59
C ALA A 558 -8.18 28.69 -15.55
N ILE A 559 -7.93 28.20 -16.77
CA ILE A 559 -8.97 27.88 -17.76
C ILE A 559 -9.87 26.76 -17.24
N GLN A 560 -9.30 25.69 -16.71
CA GLN A 560 -10.07 24.57 -16.16
C GLN A 560 -10.92 24.92 -14.93
N GLN A 561 -10.54 25.95 -14.18
CA GLN A 561 -11.27 26.41 -13.00
C GLN A 561 -12.44 27.34 -13.35
N GLN A 562 -12.59 27.77 -14.60
CA GLN A 562 -13.73 28.56 -15.02
C GLN A 562 -14.98 27.69 -15.17
N SER A 563 -16.12 28.23 -14.75
CA SER A 563 -17.42 27.55 -14.93
C SER A 563 -17.71 27.34 -16.41
N PRO A 564 -18.23 26.18 -16.84
CA PRO A 564 -18.60 25.92 -18.24
C PRO A 564 -19.60 26.95 -18.80
N ARG A 565 -20.36 27.65 -17.94
CA ARG A 565 -21.23 28.77 -18.37
C ARG A 565 -20.47 30.02 -18.81
N ALA A 566 -19.28 30.29 -18.26
CA ALA A 566 -18.46 31.45 -18.62
C ALA A 566 -17.69 31.23 -19.93
N LEU A 567 -17.39 29.97 -20.28
CA LEU A 567 -16.72 29.60 -21.53
C LEU A 567 -17.60 29.86 -22.78
N SER A 568 -18.92 29.94 -22.60
CA SER A 568 -19.90 30.12 -23.68
C SER A 568 -20.05 31.56 -24.16
N GLU A 569 -19.71 32.57 -23.35
CA GLU A 569 -19.98 33.99 -23.69
C GLU A 569 -18.79 34.69 -24.35
N SER A 570 -17.58 34.14 -24.21
CA SER A 570 -16.39 34.53 -24.98
C SER A 570 -15.43 33.34 -25.07
N PRO A 571 -15.43 32.57 -26.18
CA PRO A 571 -14.56 31.42 -26.27
C PRO A 571 -13.09 31.90 -26.23
N PRO A 572 -12.20 31.19 -25.52
CA PRO A 572 -10.75 31.48 -25.53
C PRO A 572 -10.12 31.53 -26.93
N ARG A 573 -10.84 31.06 -27.97
CA ARG A 573 -10.58 31.21 -29.42
C ARG A 573 -10.01 32.57 -29.85
N ILE A 574 -10.53 33.68 -29.32
CA ILE A 574 -10.14 35.03 -29.78
C ILE A 574 -8.84 35.50 -29.10
N GLN A 575 -8.49 34.95 -27.93
CA GLN A 575 -7.35 35.42 -27.14
C GLN A 575 -6.05 34.68 -27.49
N LEU A 576 -6.14 33.43 -27.95
CA LEU A 576 -4.98 32.63 -28.41
C LEU A 576 -4.45 33.07 -29.78
N THR A 577 -5.29 33.67 -30.62
CA THR A 577 -4.95 34.08 -32.01
C THR A 577 -4.20 35.41 -32.08
N GLY A 578 -4.22 36.24 -31.04
CA GLY A 578 -3.69 37.61 -31.03
C GLY A 578 -2.17 37.80 -30.97
N GLY A 579 -1.33 36.83 -31.36
CA GLY A 579 0.15 36.98 -31.39
C GLY A 579 0.85 37.09 -30.02
N LEU A 580 0.11 37.12 -28.91
CA LEU A 580 0.62 37.45 -27.56
C LEU A 580 1.42 36.32 -26.87
N PHE A 581 1.31 35.08 -27.32
CA PHE A 581 1.96 33.91 -26.70
C PHE A 581 3.20 33.46 -27.47
N SER A 582 4.22 33.02 -26.72
CA SER A 582 5.38 32.32 -27.31
C SER A 582 4.97 30.92 -27.78
N LEU A 583 5.61 30.43 -28.85
CA LEU A 583 5.33 29.09 -29.39
C LEU A 583 5.56 27.98 -28.37
N GLN A 584 6.57 28.12 -27.51
CA GLN A 584 6.88 27.15 -26.46
C GLN A 584 5.79 27.06 -25.39
N LEU A 585 5.11 28.18 -25.08
CA LEU A 585 3.98 28.20 -24.16
C LEU A 585 2.79 27.44 -24.75
N LEU A 586 2.48 27.66 -26.03
CA LEU A 586 1.41 26.94 -26.74
C LEU A 586 1.68 25.43 -26.81
N VAL A 587 2.91 25.01 -27.08
CA VAL A 587 3.29 23.57 -27.06
C VAL A 587 3.14 22.98 -25.65
N SER A 588 3.47 23.75 -24.61
CA SER A 588 3.28 23.30 -23.22
C SER A 588 1.79 23.19 -22.86
N LEU A 589 0.93 24.10 -23.35
CA LEU A 589 -0.52 24.01 -23.19
C LEU A 589 -1.10 22.76 -23.87
N LEU A 590 -0.64 22.46 -25.09
CA LEU A 590 -1.01 21.24 -25.82
C LEU A 590 -0.65 19.99 -25.00
N PHE A 591 0.53 19.96 -24.38
CA PHE A 591 0.92 18.83 -23.56
C PHE A 591 -0.04 18.59 -22.39
N PHE A 592 -0.41 19.64 -21.64
CA PHE A 592 -1.34 19.50 -20.53
C PHE A 592 -2.74 19.07 -20.99
N SER A 593 -3.24 19.62 -22.11
CA SER A 593 -4.54 19.24 -22.64
C SER A 593 -4.58 17.77 -23.09
N LEU A 594 -3.46 17.25 -23.63
CA LEU A 594 -3.34 15.83 -23.97
C LEU A 594 -3.35 14.92 -22.74
N MET A 595 -2.71 15.34 -21.65
CA MET A 595 -2.74 14.55 -20.42
C MET A 595 -4.14 14.49 -19.82
N ASP A 596 -4.90 15.59 -19.87
CA ASP A 596 -6.31 15.58 -19.45
C ASP A 596 -7.19 14.75 -20.37
N LEU A 597 -6.93 14.75 -21.68
CA LEU A 597 -7.62 13.90 -22.65
C LEU A 597 -7.46 12.42 -22.29
N ILE A 598 -6.24 12.00 -21.95
CA ILE A 598 -5.92 10.65 -21.47
C ILE A 598 -6.63 10.37 -20.14
N SER A 599 -6.57 11.33 -19.22
CA SER A 599 -7.17 11.19 -17.89
C SER A 599 -8.70 11.05 -17.96
N ALA A 600 -9.35 11.76 -18.87
CA ALA A 600 -10.79 11.67 -19.12
C ALA A 600 -11.20 10.27 -19.63
N LYS A 601 -10.31 9.58 -20.37
CA LYS A 601 -10.53 8.19 -20.81
C LYS A 601 -10.27 7.17 -19.70
N ILE A 602 -9.24 7.36 -18.87
CA ILE A 602 -8.89 6.40 -17.80
C ILE A 602 -9.84 6.53 -16.60
N ALA A 603 -10.20 7.76 -16.24
CA ALA A 603 -10.94 8.07 -15.01
C ALA A 603 -12.06 9.10 -15.28
N PRO A 604 -13.13 8.73 -16.02
CA PRO A 604 -14.21 9.66 -16.40
C PRO A 604 -14.95 10.26 -15.19
N LYS A 605 -14.86 9.63 -14.02
CA LYS A 605 -15.47 10.10 -12.77
C LYS A 605 -14.73 11.29 -12.12
N GLU A 606 -13.54 11.67 -12.58
CA GLU A 606 -12.75 12.80 -12.06
C GLU A 606 -13.18 14.17 -12.64
N GLY A 607 -14.25 14.20 -13.46
CA GLY A 607 -14.97 15.43 -13.80
C GLY A 607 -14.42 16.21 -15.00
N VAL A 608 -13.50 15.64 -15.77
CA VAL A 608 -13.05 16.21 -17.06
C VAL A 608 -13.78 15.50 -18.19
N ASP A 609 -14.49 16.28 -19.01
CA ASP A 609 -15.16 15.75 -20.19
C ASP A 609 -14.16 15.52 -21.33
N PHE A 610 -14.21 14.35 -21.96
CA PHE A 610 -13.32 13.97 -23.04
C PHE A 610 -13.52 14.88 -24.26
N GLN A 611 -14.77 15.19 -24.61
CA GLN A 611 -15.08 15.99 -25.79
C GLN A 611 -14.56 17.43 -25.65
N THR A 612 -14.81 18.04 -24.50
CA THR A 612 -14.30 19.38 -24.17
C THR A 612 -12.76 19.44 -24.23
N SER A 613 -12.08 18.40 -23.74
CA SER A 613 -10.60 18.33 -23.77
C SER A 613 -10.04 18.13 -25.18
N LEU A 614 -10.76 17.37 -26.01
CA LEU A 614 -10.42 17.15 -27.42
C LEU A 614 -10.56 18.44 -28.23
N GLU A 615 -11.70 19.13 -28.10
CA GLU A 615 -11.94 20.41 -28.77
C GLU A 615 -10.88 21.44 -28.41
N TRP A 616 -10.55 21.54 -27.14
CA TRP A 616 -9.50 22.44 -26.65
C TRP A 616 -8.12 22.10 -27.22
N SER A 617 -7.78 20.82 -27.30
CA SER A 617 -6.50 20.37 -27.88
C SER A 617 -6.42 20.68 -29.38
N LEU A 618 -7.53 20.51 -30.12
CA LEU A 618 -7.61 20.85 -31.55
C LEU A 618 -7.47 22.35 -31.80
N GLU A 619 -8.04 23.19 -30.94
CA GLU A 619 -7.90 24.66 -31.05
C GLU A 619 -6.45 25.12 -30.85
N ILE A 620 -5.74 24.53 -29.88
CA ILE A 620 -4.32 24.84 -29.64
C ILE A 620 -3.47 24.38 -30.84
N LEU A 621 -3.75 23.19 -31.39
CA LEU A 621 -3.08 22.67 -32.57
C LEU A 621 -3.27 23.59 -33.78
N GLN A 622 -4.50 24.03 -34.05
CA GLN A 622 -4.78 24.95 -35.15
C GLN A 622 -3.99 26.26 -34.99
N CYS A 623 -3.90 26.81 -33.77
CA CYS A 623 -3.10 28.01 -33.51
C CYS A 623 -1.59 27.78 -33.74
N LEU A 624 -1.07 26.60 -33.42
CA LEU A 624 0.32 26.23 -33.67
C LEU A 624 0.61 26.09 -35.16
N GLU A 625 -0.32 25.52 -35.93
CA GLU A 625 -0.22 25.40 -37.38
C GLU A 625 -0.29 26.75 -38.09
N GLU A 626 -1.20 27.64 -37.68
CA GLU A 626 -1.34 29.00 -38.23
C GLU A 626 -0.07 29.85 -38.02
N ARG A 627 0.64 29.62 -36.92
CA ARG A 627 1.87 30.34 -36.55
C ARG A 627 3.14 29.64 -36.96
N ASP A 628 3.00 28.60 -37.77
CA ASP A 628 4.13 27.90 -38.33
C ASP A 628 5.09 27.32 -37.26
N ALA A 629 4.56 26.69 -36.20
CA ALA A 629 5.37 26.15 -35.10
C ALA A 629 5.62 24.64 -35.20
N SER A 630 6.87 24.22 -35.00
CA SER A 630 7.22 22.80 -34.91
C SER A 630 6.88 22.23 -33.53
N TRP A 631 5.79 21.46 -33.48
CA TRP A 631 5.31 20.75 -32.29
C TRP A 631 5.56 19.21 -32.28
N PRO A 632 5.87 18.50 -33.39
CA PRO A 632 6.07 17.04 -33.36
C PRO A 632 7.18 16.56 -32.41
N LEU A 633 8.13 17.44 -32.06
CA LEU A 633 9.16 17.19 -31.05
C LEU A 633 8.59 16.91 -29.64
N LEU A 634 7.33 17.29 -29.38
CA LEU A 634 6.63 16.93 -28.15
C LEU A 634 6.42 15.42 -28.01
N PHE A 635 6.40 14.68 -29.12
CA PHE A 635 6.09 13.24 -29.13
C PHE A 635 7.34 12.36 -29.30
N CYS A 636 8.51 12.95 -29.51
CA CYS A 636 9.76 12.20 -29.65
C CYS A 636 10.27 11.72 -28.28
N SER A 637 10.75 10.47 -28.19
CA SER A 637 11.36 9.95 -26.97
C SER A 637 12.67 10.66 -26.64
N ALA A 638 13.01 10.74 -25.35
CA ALA A 638 14.07 11.59 -24.81
C ALA A 638 15.52 11.22 -25.21
N GLU A 639 15.73 10.14 -25.98
CA GLU A 639 17.05 9.51 -26.09
C GLU A 639 18.01 10.13 -27.12
N LYS A 640 17.56 10.93 -28.11
CA LYS A 640 18.49 11.36 -29.18
C LYS A 640 18.66 12.87 -29.42
N ASP A 641 17.63 13.73 -29.44
CA ASP A 641 17.87 15.16 -29.79
C ASP A 641 16.95 16.23 -29.15
N ALA A 642 15.95 15.87 -28.34
CA ALA A 642 14.92 16.83 -27.91
C ALA A 642 15.11 17.36 -26.47
N ARG A 643 16.22 18.06 -26.17
CA ARG A 643 16.44 18.71 -24.85
C ARG A 643 15.31 19.69 -24.44
N GLN A 644 14.51 20.15 -25.40
CA GLN A 644 13.57 21.26 -25.24
C GLN A 644 12.28 20.90 -24.49
N TYR A 645 11.80 19.64 -24.57
CA TYR A 645 10.55 19.20 -23.92
C TYR A 645 10.73 18.04 -22.93
N CYS A 646 11.98 17.61 -22.68
CA CYS A 646 12.28 16.57 -21.69
C CYS A 646 11.69 16.87 -20.30
N VAL A 647 11.61 18.14 -19.91
CA VAL A 647 11.06 18.55 -18.61
C VAL A 647 9.59 18.16 -18.48
N LEU A 648 8.78 18.36 -19.53
CA LEU A 648 7.35 18.00 -19.53
C LEU A 648 7.15 16.48 -19.44
N HIS A 649 7.90 15.72 -20.23
CA HIS A 649 7.89 14.25 -20.16
C HIS A 649 8.36 13.72 -18.81
N SER A 650 9.42 14.30 -18.24
CA SER A 650 9.91 13.89 -16.92
C SER A 650 8.88 14.12 -15.80
N ALA A 651 7.98 15.08 -15.99
CA ALA A 651 6.92 15.42 -15.04
C ALA A 651 5.67 14.52 -15.18
N ALA A 652 5.48 13.86 -16.32
CA ALA A 652 4.34 13.00 -16.55
C ALA A 652 4.56 11.58 -16.00
N SER A 653 3.47 10.95 -15.58
CA SER A 653 3.47 9.56 -15.16
C SER A 653 3.82 8.63 -16.33
N ASP A 654 4.51 7.53 -16.05
CA ASP A 654 4.92 6.59 -17.09
C ASP A 654 3.69 5.95 -17.77
N HIS A 655 2.59 5.78 -17.04
CA HIS A 655 1.34 5.28 -17.59
C HIS A 655 0.70 6.23 -18.62
N HIS A 656 0.69 7.54 -18.33
CA HIS A 656 0.14 8.53 -19.27
C HIS A 656 1.07 8.73 -20.48
N ILE A 657 2.39 8.66 -20.30
CA ILE A 657 3.34 8.70 -21.41
C ILE A 657 3.15 7.49 -22.33
N LYS A 658 2.95 6.28 -21.76
CA LYS A 658 2.62 5.09 -22.55
C LYS A 658 1.32 5.26 -23.35
N LEU A 659 0.34 5.99 -22.82
CA LEU A 659 -0.96 6.22 -23.48
C LEU A 659 -0.98 7.46 -24.41
N LEU A 660 0.15 8.14 -24.58
CA LEU A 660 0.25 9.29 -25.49
C LEU A 660 -0.11 8.98 -26.96
N PRO A 661 0.16 7.76 -27.49
CA PRO A 661 -0.31 7.37 -28.83
C PRO A 661 -1.83 7.43 -29.01
N LEU A 662 -2.60 7.08 -27.97
CA LEU A 662 -4.06 7.17 -27.99
C LEU A 662 -4.51 8.63 -28.16
N ALA A 663 -3.89 9.55 -27.40
CA ALA A 663 -4.18 10.97 -27.50
C ALA A 663 -3.78 11.54 -28.87
N PHE A 664 -2.60 11.19 -29.38
CA PHE A 664 -2.12 11.64 -30.69
C PHE A 664 -3.10 11.29 -31.81
N TYR A 665 -3.57 10.04 -31.87
CA TYR A 665 -4.49 9.63 -32.92
C TYR A 665 -5.92 10.15 -32.75
N SER A 666 -6.31 10.52 -31.53
CA SER A 666 -7.57 11.23 -31.28
C SER A 666 -7.57 12.63 -31.94
N LEU A 667 -6.39 13.23 -32.16
CA LEU A 667 -6.23 14.55 -32.80
C LEU A 667 -6.22 14.50 -34.33
N THR A 668 -6.38 13.32 -34.94
CA THR A 668 -6.40 13.16 -36.41
C THR A 668 -7.32 14.14 -37.17
N PRO A 669 -8.49 14.58 -36.65
CA PRO A 669 -9.32 15.58 -37.32
C PRO A 669 -8.62 16.95 -37.51
N GLY A 670 -7.65 17.27 -36.67
CA GLY A 670 -6.92 18.53 -36.70
C GLY A 670 -5.72 18.57 -37.65
N PHE A 671 -5.28 17.42 -38.20
CA PHE A 671 -4.07 17.39 -39.02
C PHE A 671 -4.34 17.89 -40.45
N HIS A 672 -3.66 18.96 -40.85
CA HIS A 672 -3.78 19.54 -42.19
C HIS A 672 -2.66 19.10 -43.15
N HIS A 673 -2.96 19.08 -44.45
CA HIS A 673 -2.00 18.69 -45.50
C HIS A 673 -0.69 19.51 -45.50
N LYS A 674 -0.75 20.77 -45.06
CA LYS A 674 0.43 21.64 -44.95
C LYS A 674 1.46 21.10 -43.95
N LEU A 675 1.01 20.44 -42.89
CA LEU A 675 1.87 19.88 -41.85
C LEU A 675 2.69 18.69 -42.36
N LEU A 676 2.06 17.82 -43.17
CA LEU A 676 2.69 16.63 -43.77
C LEU A 676 3.86 16.96 -44.70
N ILE A 677 3.79 18.11 -45.37
CA ILE A 677 4.80 18.57 -46.33
C ILE A 677 5.96 19.27 -45.61
N ARG A 678 5.64 19.97 -44.52
CA ARG A 678 6.58 20.86 -43.86
C ARG A 678 7.44 20.18 -42.79
N GLU A 679 6.82 19.35 -41.95
CA GLU A 679 7.50 18.76 -40.79
C GLU A 679 8.11 17.41 -41.16
N GLN A 680 9.43 17.38 -41.33
CA GLN A 680 10.17 16.18 -41.75
C GLN A 680 10.09 15.05 -40.71
N THR A 681 9.98 15.38 -39.42
CA THR A 681 9.92 14.41 -38.31
C THR A 681 8.52 13.84 -38.09
N PHE A 682 7.48 14.43 -38.68
CA PHE A 682 6.09 14.04 -38.39
C PHE A 682 5.80 12.59 -38.79
N LEU A 683 6.22 12.17 -39.99
CA LEU A 683 5.95 10.81 -40.48
C LEU A 683 6.62 9.74 -39.60
N TYR A 684 7.85 10.00 -39.13
CA TYR A 684 8.54 9.12 -38.21
C TYR A 684 7.78 8.97 -36.88
N VAL A 685 7.39 10.10 -36.27
CA VAL A 685 6.64 10.11 -35.00
C VAL A 685 5.31 9.40 -35.13
N ALA A 686 4.56 9.66 -36.21
CA ALA A 686 3.28 9.01 -36.44
C ALA A 686 3.44 7.49 -36.59
N LEU A 687 4.44 7.01 -37.34
CA LEU A 687 4.69 5.57 -37.48
C LEU A 687 5.12 4.92 -36.15
N ASP A 688 5.99 5.56 -35.39
CA ASP A 688 6.42 5.07 -34.07
C ASP A 688 5.24 4.94 -33.10
N PHE A 689 4.36 5.96 -33.06
CA PHE A 689 3.18 5.96 -32.20
C PHE A 689 2.14 4.93 -32.64
N TYR A 690 2.02 4.64 -33.94
CA TYR A 690 1.17 3.55 -34.43
C TYR A 690 1.64 2.19 -33.91
N ILE A 691 2.96 1.93 -33.99
CA ILE A 691 3.56 0.69 -33.49
C ILE A 691 3.32 0.56 -31.98
N GLN A 692 3.56 1.63 -31.21
CA GLN A 692 3.32 1.64 -29.77
C GLN A 692 1.83 1.41 -29.43
N LEU A 693 0.91 2.00 -30.20
CA LEU A 693 -0.53 1.77 -30.03
C LEU A 693 -0.92 0.31 -30.28
N LEU A 694 -0.33 -0.33 -31.30
CA LEU A 694 -0.55 -1.75 -31.57
C LEU A 694 0.05 -2.64 -30.47
N GLN A 695 1.24 -2.31 -29.96
CA GLN A 695 1.87 -3.02 -28.85
C GLN A 695 0.99 -3.02 -27.60
N LEU A 696 0.44 -1.86 -27.20
CA LEU A 696 -0.49 -1.76 -26.07
C LEU A 696 -1.72 -2.65 -26.25
N PHE A 697 -2.24 -2.76 -27.46
CA PHE A 697 -3.39 -3.60 -27.76
C PHE A 697 -3.06 -5.10 -27.71
N VAL A 698 -1.87 -5.50 -28.15
CA VAL A 698 -1.41 -6.90 -28.06
C VAL A 698 -1.15 -7.27 -26.60
N GLU A 699 -0.45 -6.43 -25.82
CA GLU A 699 -0.21 -6.65 -24.39
C GLU A 699 -1.51 -6.70 -23.57
N GLY A 700 -2.54 -5.94 -23.96
CA GLY A 700 -3.85 -5.95 -23.32
C GLY A 700 -4.67 -7.24 -23.56
N LYS A 701 -4.36 -8.02 -24.60
CA LYS A 701 -5.07 -9.30 -24.89
C LYS A 701 -4.66 -10.44 -23.96
N ASP A 702 -3.53 -10.34 -23.27
CA ASP A 702 -3.02 -11.37 -22.34
C ASP A 702 -3.66 -11.30 -20.93
N LEU A 703 -4.62 -10.39 -20.72
CA LEU A 703 -5.40 -10.32 -19.48
C LEU A 703 -6.53 -11.36 -19.49
N PRO A 704 -6.75 -12.10 -18.38
CA PRO A 704 -7.85 -13.04 -18.29
C PRO A 704 -9.18 -12.30 -18.49
N GLN A 705 -9.94 -12.71 -19.49
CA GLN A 705 -11.29 -12.20 -19.72
C GLN A 705 -12.13 -12.44 -18.45
N PRO A 706 -12.90 -11.45 -17.98
CA PRO A 706 -13.85 -11.69 -16.91
C PRO A 706 -14.84 -12.75 -17.39
N ASP A 707 -14.94 -13.85 -16.64
CA ASP A 707 -15.87 -14.93 -16.91
C ASP A 707 -17.27 -14.35 -17.21
N GLN A 708 -17.84 -14.84 -18.31
CA GLN A 708 -19.21 -14.53 -18.75
C GLN A 708 -20.23 -15.03 -17.71
N ALA A 709 -20.40 -14.28 -16.63
CA ALA A 709 -21.44 -14.50 -15.64
C ALA A 709 -22.07 -13.15 -15.29
N GLY A 710 -23.05 -12.73 -16.10
CA GLY A 710 -23.88 -11.56 -15.85
C GLY A 710 -23.93 -10.61 -17.03
N GLN A 711 -24.88 -10.83 -17.94
CA GLN A 711 -25.21 -9.88 -18.99
C GLN A 711 -25.76 -8.58 -18.38
N SER A 712 -24.99 -7.50 -18.46
CA SER A 712 -25.50 -6.12 -18.53
C SER A 712 -24.93 -5.45 -19.79
N PRO A 713 -25.73 -4.69 -20.55
CA PRO A 713 -25.37 -4.26 -21.89
C PRO A 713 -24.61 -2.92 -21.87
N ASP A 714 -23.36 -2.91 -21.43
CA ASP A 714 -22.44 -1.79 -21.68
C ASP A 714 -21.15 -2.34 -22.30
N SER A 715 -21.26 -2.73 -23.58
CA SER A 715 -20.16 -3.25 -24.40
C SER A 715 -19.56 -2.17 -25.32
N THR A 716 -19.62 -0.90 -24.90
CA THR A 716 -19.23 0.27 -25.69
C THR A 716 -17.74 0.62 -25.59
N GLU A 717 -17.04 0.26 -24.51
CA GLU A 717 -15.65 0.71 -24.29
C GLU A 717 -14.62 0.02 -25.21
N HIS A 718 -14.87 -1.22 -25.63
CA HIS A 718 -13.97 -1.94 -26.57
C HIS A 718 -14.16 -1.53 -28.04
N GLY A 719 -15.29 -0.89 -28.39
CA GLY A 719 -15.54 -0.39 -29.75
C GLY A 719 -14.66 0.81 -30.11
N ASP A 720 -14.37 1.65 -29.12
CA ASP A 720 -13.68 2.95 -29.30
C ASP A 720 -12.17 2.79 -29.59
N LEU A 721 -11.49 1.83 -28.94
CA LEU A 721 -10.05 1.56 -29.16
C LEU A 721 -9.74 0.93 -30.53
N LEU A 722 -10.56 -0.03 -30.97
CA LEU A 722 -10.43 -0.61 -32.30
C LEU A 722 -10.74 0.42 -33.39
N GLU A 723 -11.70 1.32 -33.13
CA GLU A 723 -12.00 2.44 -34.00
C GLU A 723 -10.77 3.35 -34.14
N VAL A 724 -10.14 3.80 -33.05
CA VAL A 724 -8.93 4.62 -33.09
C VAL A 724 -7.79 3.95 -33.87
N ILE A 725 -7.55 2.64 -33.69
CA ILE A 725 -6.52 1.89 -34.44
C ILE A 725 -6.84 1.89 -35.94
N SER A 726 -8.11 1.68 -36.30
CA SER A 726 -8.54 1.69 -37.70
C SER A 726 -8.39 3.07 -38.34
N THR A 727 -8.72 4.13 -37.61
CA THR A 727 -8.60 5.53 -38.04
C THR A 727 -7.12 5.92 -38.19
N ALA A 728 -6.27 5.49 -37.25
CA ALA A 728 -4.83 5.68 -37.31
C ALA A 728 -4.21 5.05 -38.57
N ARG A 729 -4.58 3.80 -38.85
CA ARG A 729 -4.13 3.07 -40.04
C ARG A 729 -4.56 3.76 -41.34
N GLN A 730 -5.83 4.16 -41.43
CA GLN A 730 -6.37 4.86 -42.60
C GLN A 730 -5.70 6.22 -42.81
N PHE A 731 -5.43 6.96 -41.72
CA PHE A 731 -4.73 8.23 -41.77
C PHE A 731 -3.31 8.05 -42.33
N LEU A 732 -2.53 7.10 -41.79
CA LEU A 732 -1.17 6.84 -42.25
C LEU A 732 -1.12 6.45 -43.73
N LEU A 733 -2.00 5.55 -44.20
CA LEU A 733 -2.05 5.16 -45.61
C LEU A 733 -2.34 6.34 -46.55
N ARG A 734 -3.09 7.36 -46.08
CA ARG A 734 -3.35 8.59 -46.84
C ARG A 734 -2.21 9.62 -46.75
N ALA A 735 -1.51 9.67 -45.61
CA ALA A 735 -0.45 10.65 -45.34
C ALA A 735 0.88 10.27 -46.02
N ILE A 736 1.26 8.99 -46.05
CA ILE A 736 2.55 8.52 -46.59
C ILE A 736 2.82 9.01 -48.03
N PRO A 737 1.86 8.94 -48.99
CA PRO A 737 2.10 9.40 -50.35
C PRO A 737 2.32 10.92 -50.49
N GLN A 738 2.00 11.70 -49.46
CA GLN A 738 2.01 13.18 -49.48
C GLN A 738 3.25 13.77 -48.80
N CYS A 739 4.05 12.96 -48.11
CA CYS A 739 5.26 13.41 -47.43
C CYS A 739 6.46 13.51 -48.40
N PRO A 740 7.37 14.49 -48.20
CA PRO A 740 8.56 14.64 -49.04
C PRO A 740 9.56 13.49 -48.80
N ALA A 741 10.42 13.22 -49.79
CA ALA A 741 11.43 12.16 -49.73
C ALA A 741 12.34 12.26 -48.49
N GLN A 742 12.64 13.48 -48.05
CA GLN A 742 13.47 13.79 -46.88
C GLN A 742 12.88 13.25 -45.56
N SER A 743 11.55 13.13 -45.44
CA SER A 743 10.89 12.57 -44.24
C SER A 743 11.12 11.07 -44.06
N PHE A 744 11.62 10.37 -45.08
CA PHE A 744 11.79 8.92 -45.07
C PHE A 744 13.16 8.44 -44.58
N GLY A 745 14.13 9.35 -44.38
CA GLY A 745 15.51 9.00 -44.04
C GLY A 745 15.66 8.18 -42.75
N ASN A 746 14.84 8.45 -41.73
CA ASN A 746 14.92 7.78 -40.41
C ASN A 746 13.95 6.60 -40.24
N ILE A 747 13.08 6.32 -41.23
CA ILE A 747 12.01 5.31 -41.11
C ILE A 747 12.57 3.88 -41.19
N GLN A 748 13.77 3.69 -41.76
CA GLN A 748 14.38 2.37 -41.92
C GLN A 748 14.50 1.58 -40.61
N VAL A 749 14.67 2.27 -39.48
CA VAL A 749 14.78 1.66 -38.14
C VAL A 749 13.44 1.07 -37.66
N LEU A 750 12.31 1.64 -38.08
CA LEU A 750 10.96 1.23 -37.67
C LEU A 750 10.35 0.15 -38.58
N LEU A 751 10.92 -0.08 -39.77
CA LEU A 751 10.39 -1.06 -40.74
C LEU A 751 10.36 -2.50 -40.23
N ALA A 752 11.30 -2.87 -39.35
CA ALA A 752 11.34 -4.20 -38.73
C ALA A 752 10.20 -4.40 -37.73
N ALA A 753 9.89 -3.38 -36.92
CA ALA A 753 8.75 -3.42 -36.00
C ALA A 753 7.41 -3.39 -36.77
N CYS A 754 7.30 -2.62 -37.86
CA CYS A 754 6.12 -2.67 -38.73
C CYS A 754 5.90 -4.05 -39.38
N GLU A 755 6.95 -4.82 -39.67
CA GLU A 755 6.82 -6.19 -40.22
C GLU A 755 6.07 -7.12 -39.25
N GLU A 756 6.31 -6.97 -37.96
CA GLU A 756 5.70 -7.79 -36.91
C GLU A 756 4.24 -7.40 -36.64
N PHE A 757 3.94 -6.10 -36.63
CA PHE A 757 2.62 -5.59 -36.20
C PHE A 757 1.64 -5.23 -37.35
N ASP A 758 2.11 -4.74 -38.51
CA ASP A 758 1.29 -4.44 -39.70
C ASP A 758 2.06 -4.58 -41.03
N PRO A 759 2.10 -5.79 -41.63
CA PRO A 759 2.88 -6.07 -42.84
C PRO A 759 2.38 -5.33 -44.09
N GLU A 760 1.10 -4.93 -44.14
CA GLU A 760 0.53 -4.20 -45.28
C GLU A 760 1.01 -2.74 -45.30
N LEU A 761 1.10 -2.10 -44.13
CA LEU A 761 1.64 -0.76 -44.00
C LEU A 761 3.12 -0.72 -44.42
N ARG A 762 3.91 -1.74 -44.03
CA ARG A 762 5.31 -1.89 -44.47
C ARG A 762 5.43 -1.99 -45.98
N ALA A 763 4.61 -2.83 -46.63
CA ALA A 763 4.66 -2.99 -48.08
C ALA A 763 4.45 -1.64 -48.81
N THR A 764 3.55 -0.82 -48.27
CA THR A 764 3.25 0.52 -48.77
C THR A 764 4.43 1.49 -48.59
N LEU A 765 5.07 1.47 -47.41
CA LEU A 765 6.27 2.27 -47.12
C LEU A 765 7.44 1.89 -48.03
N VAL A 766 7.71 0.59 -48.22
CA VAL A 766 8.81 0.09 -49.07
C VAL A 766 8.59 0.45 -50.53
N HIS A 767 7.34 0.37 -51.01
CA HIS A 767 6.99 0.77 -52.38
C HIS A 767 7.28 2.26 -52.63
N ILE A 768 6.95 3.13 -51.67
CA ILE A 768 7.17 4.58 -51.79
C ILE A 768 8.64 4.96 -51.60
N LEU A 769 9.36 4.32 -50.67
CA LEU A 769 10.81 4.45 -50.50
C LEU A 769 11.58 4.12 -51.79
N ARG A 770 11.22 3.01 -52.46
CA ARG A 770 11.84 2.63 -53.75
C ARG A 770 11.55 3.65 -54.85
N ARG A 771 10.35 4.23 -54.86
CA ARG A 771 9.94 5.25 -55.83
C ARG A 771 10.66 6.58 -55.59
N ALA A 772 10.86 6.98 -54.33
CA ALA A 772 11.62 8.18 -53.97
C ALA A 772 13.10 8.03 -54.34
N ALA A 773 13.72 6.89 -54.04
CA ALA A 773 15.11 6.60 -54.43
C ALA A 773 15.31 6.58 -55.96
N ALA A 774 14.31 6.12 -56.73
CA ALA A 774 14.37 6.15 -58.19
C ALA A 774 14.30 7.57 -58.78
N MET A 775 13.59 8.50 -58.13
CA MET A 775 13.47 9.89 -58.57
C MET A 775 14.73 10.72 -58.24
N GLU A 776 15.41 10.45 -57.12
CA GLU A 776 16.72 11.07 -56.79
C GLU A 776 17.82 10.65 -57.79
N LEU A 777 17.80 9.41 -58.26
CA LEU A 777 18.70 8.90 -59.31
C LEU A 777 18.45 9.54 -60.68
N ASP A 778 17.19 9.82 -61.04
CA ASP A 778 16.83 10.51 -62.29
C ASP A 778 17.17 12.02 -62.23
N GLU A 779 17.07 12.68 -61.08
CA GLU A 779 17.50 14.09 -60.92
C GLU A 779 19.02 14.25 -60.97
N GLU A 780 19.81 13.31 -60.42
CA GLU A 780 21.27 13.30 -60.60
C GLU A 780 21.66 13.08 -62.07
N LEU A 781 20.98 12.19 -62.80
CA LEU A 781 21.25 11.93 -64.22
C LEU A 781 20.88 13.09 -65.16
N VAL A 782 20.00 14.00 -64.74
CA VAL A 782 19.63 15.22 -65.50
C VAL A 782 20.60 16.39 -65.22
N LEU A 783 21.38 16.32 -64.14
CA LEU A 783 22.39 17.31 -63.76
C LEU A 783 23.82 16.98 -64.28
N PHE A 784 24.01 15.83 -64.92
CA PHE A 784 25.29 15.41 -65.53
C PHE A 784 25.36 15.61 -67.05
#